data_AF-A0A849Z9Y0-F1
#
_entry.id   AF-A0A849Z9Y0-F1
#
_cell.length_a   1.000
_cell.length_b   1.000
_cell.length_c   1.000
_cell.angle_alpha   90.00
_cell.angle_beta   90.00
_cell.angle_gamma   90.00
#
_symmetry.space_group_name_H-M   'P 1'
#
loop_
_entity.id
_entity.type
_entity.pdbx_description
1 polymer ?
#
loop_
_entity_poly.entity_id
_entity_poly.type
_entity_poly.pdbx_seq_one_letter_code
_entity_poly.pdbx_strand_id
1 'polypeptide(L)'
;MLRLLLHRARSASLLASLAAAACTGTIGDVPGQPAEETEAIIMPAQPLHKLNRLEYNNTVRDLLGTKLRPADTFPPDGESIGFDNIAGVLQLTPTLLDAYYSAARLTIDDALDQKPAFDFSFGPDEITVGGGYPVGELWALLGNPFSVTIDVPQGGATTITLLVGASQIGPAPAPELAFAIDGAPISQFVVPGSAAALAEQTFAVELTPGPHTLTFSPTNFINDAVANTSNNVLVASLDVRSDALVDGPGKKLVYVCDPEASTDKVGCYHQMLETFGRRAFRRPLTEDERAGLLQLWDGLRKDGETDEQALRLGMRSVMTSPAFLYRSRTTNDQNSEEYLDDYVLASRLSYFLWSSMPDDRVLAAAEAGDLATPEGLEAAARWMLADERSRGLLDGFAEQWLSIRSLATASPSPDAFPTFNDDLRASMAEESRLFFQEFLRTNRPLSTFLAPDFAYIDKNLAALYDVDLIFGDELERMPVAFLKRGGMLSLSAWLTVSSDAEHSSPIKRGRWLSDRLLCEPVPPPPAGLAIDPLPQGEELTTREKLELHRSDPTCASCHRLLDVLGMGLEQFDGIGRVRDEEDLDTLGELPDGQTFEGADALAAAVDPAVFAACATQKLFVYSLGRPLQDEDQPSINTVSSAIVRDGASLTDVLVAIVLSPSFRKPGPIDGDGS
;
A
#
# COMPACT_ATOMS: atom_id res chain seq x y z
N MET A 1 30.45 -10.67 -24.47
CA MET A 1 31.09 -10.00 -25.63
C MET A 1 30.91 -8.50 -25.42
N LEU A 2 31.74 -7.92 -24.53
CA LEU A 2 32.95 -7.13 -24.84
C LEU A 2 32.57 -5.63 -24.83
N ARG A 3 32.63 -4.93 -23.68
CA ARG A 3 33.86 -4.31 -23.14
C ARG A 3 34.82 -3.85 -24.26
N LEU A 4 34.37 -2.92 -25.10
CA LEU A 4 35.22 -2.10 -25.97
C LEU A 4 34.36 -0.98 -26.53
N LEU A 5 34.50 0.23 -25.97
CA LEU A 5 34.33 1.55 -26.62
C LEU A 5 34.42 2.69 -25.57
N LEU A 6 35.29 2.53 -24.57
CA LEU A 6 35.83 3.63 -23.79
C LEU A 6 37.17 4.04 -24.41
N HIS A 7 37.35 5.35 -24.59
CA HIS A 7 38.52 6.08 -25.10
C HIS A 7 38.54 6.43 -26.59
N ARG A 8 38.05 7.64 -26.90
CA ARG A 8 38.91 8.68 -27.49
C ARG A 8 38.42 10.11 -27.18
N ALA A 9 39.37 10.88 -26.65
CA ALA A 9 39.56 12.33 -26.72
C ALA A 9 38.68 13.28 -25.87
N ARG A 10 39.34 13.78 -24.82
CA ARG A 10 39.05 15.00 -24.06
C ARG A 10 39.24 16.27 -24.92
N SER A 11 38.53 17.33 -24.50
CA SER A 11 38.84 18.78 -24.61
C SER A 11 38.00 19.58 -25.61
N ALA A 12 36.94 20.23 -25.14
CA ALA A 12 36.61 21.64 -25.38
C ALA A 12 35.29 21.99 -24.68
N SER A 13 35.37 22.83 -23.64
CA SER A 13 34.24 23.47 -22.98
C SER A 13 33.62 24.51 -23.92
N LEU A 14 32.32 24.48 -24.16
CA LEU A 14 31.46 25.68 -24.35
C LEU A 14 30.00 25.26 -24.55
N LEU A 15 29.13 25.86 -23.74
CA LEU A 15 27.67 25.91 -23.75
C LEU A 15 26.95 25.24 -24.94
N ALA A 16 26.12 24.23 -24.63
CA ALA A 16 25.11 23.71 -25.54
C ALA A 16 23.78 23.55 -24.80
N SER A 17 22.92 24.54 -24.99
CA SER A 17 21.47 24.38 -24.98
C SER A 17 21.08 23.29 -25.97
N LEU A 18 20.60 22.13 -25.50
CA LEU A 18 20.00 21.11 -26.36
C LEU A 18 18.53 20.94 -26.00
N ALA A 19 17.71 21.19 -27.01
CA ALA A 19 16.28 21.03 -27.05
C ALA A 19 15.85 19.59 -26.76
N ALA A 20 14.72 19.48 -26.06
CA ALA A 20 13.98 18.25 -25.89
C ALA A 20 13.52 17.72 -27.26
N ALA A 21 14.11 16.61 -27.71
CA ALA A 21 13.48 15.77 -28.72
C ALA A 21 12.45 14.89 -27.98
N ALA A 22 11.18 15.06 -28.33
CA ALA A 22 10.07 14.26 -27.83
C ALA A 22 10.29 12.78 -28.21
N CYS A 23 10.25 11.89 -27.22
CA CYS A 23 10.15 10.46 -27.46
C CYS A 23 8.71 10.12 -27.87
N THR A 24 8.39 10.18 -29.15
CA THR A 24 7.27 9.42 -29.72
C THR A 24 7.77 8.02 -30.01
N GLY A 25 7.72 7.14 -28.99
CA GLY A 25 8.07 5.73 -29.16
C GLY A 25 6.87 4.96 -29.68
N THR A 26 6.81 4.72 -31.00
CA THR A 26 5.92 3.76 -31.63
C THR A 26 6.51 2.36 -31.59
N ILE A 27 5.67 1.34 -31.36
CA ILE A 27 6.07 -0.06 -31.38
C ILE A 27 6.33 -0.48 -32.83
N GLY A 28 7.59 -0.80 -33.18
CA GLY A 28 7.91 -1.56 -34.40
C GLY A 28 8.76 -0.90 -35.50
N ASP A 29 9.42 0.25 -35.27
CA ASP A 29 10.16 0.90 -36.36
C ASP A 29 11.41 0.15 -36.83
N VAL A 30 11.47 -0.06 -38.15
CA VAL A 30 12.63 -0.52 -38.92
C VAL A 30 13.47 0.72 -39.30
N PRO A 31 14.81 0.72 -39.15
CA PRO A 31 15.61 1.90 -39.47
C PRO A 31 15.60 2.21 -40.99
N GLY A 32 15.12 3.39 -41.41
CA GLY A 32 15.41 3.91 -42.75
C GLY A 32 14.41 4.80 -43.49
N GLN A 33 13.30 5.27 -42.91
CA GLN A 33 12.43 6.24 -43.60
C GLN A 33 12.69 7.69 -43.16
N PRO A 34 12.72 8.66 -44.10
CA PRO A 34 12.88 10.06 -43.76
C PRO A 34 11.58 10.61 -43.13
N ALA A 35 11.72 11.26 -41.98
CA ALA A 35 10.60 11.88 -41.27
C ALA A 35 10.03 13.07 -42.08
N GLU A 36 8.72 13.06 -42.32
CA GLU A 36 7.99 14.25 -42.74
C GLU A 36 7.94 15.26 -41.59
N GLU A 37 8.36 16.50 -41.86
CA GLU A 37 8.29 17.62 -40.92
C GLU A 37 6.82 17.94 -40.62
N THR A 38 6.30 17.43 -39.51
CA THR A 38 5.03 17.88 -38.94
C THR A 38 5.33 19.02 -37.98
N GLU A 39 4.67 20.17 -38.15
CA GLU A 39 4.77 21.31 -37.22
C GLU A 39 4.54 20.83 -35.78
N ALA A 40 5.57 20.96 -34.94
CA ALA A 40 5.49 20.61 -33.54
C ALA A 40 4.50 21.54 -32.83
N ILE A 41 3.33 21.00 -32.48
CA ILE A 41 2.41 21.63 -31.55
C ILE A 41 3.13 21.69 -30.19
N ILE A 42 3.53 22.90 -29.78
CA ILE A 42 4.12 23.13 -28.47
C ILE A 42 3.00 23.06 -27.44
N MET A 43 2.80 21.88 -26.86
CA MET A 43 2.00 21.74 -25.64
C MET A 43 2.78 22.34 -24.48
N PRO A 44 2.22 23.27 -23.71
CA PRO A 44 2.83 23.63 -22.44
C PRO A 44 2.60 22.47 -21.44
N ALA A 45 3.62 22.17 -20.64
CA ALA A 45 3.84 20.83 -20.08
C ALA A 45 3.15 20.64 -18.72
N GLN A 46 1.95 20.05 -18.71
CA GLN A 46 1.42 19.41 -17.51
C GLN A 46 2.28 18.15 -17.21
N PRO A 47 2.80 17.95 -15.98
CA PRO A 47 3.61 16.78 -15.66
C PRO A 47 2.80 15.49 -15.85
N LEU A 48 3.40 14.51 -16.52
CA LEU A 48 2.76 13.21 -16.73
C LEU A 48 2.61 12.49 -15.39
N HIS A 49 1.38 12.09 -15.06
CA HIS A 49 1.09 11.40 -13.80
C HIS A 49 1.43 9.91 -13.93
N LYS A 50 2.66 9.53 -13.54
CA LYS A 50 3.09 8.13 -13.40
C LYS A 50 2.30 7.46 -12.28
N LEU A 51 1.98 6.18 -12.40
CA LEU A 51 1.46 5.42 -11.26
C LEU A 51 2.49 5.40 -10.13
N ASN A 52 2.09 5.76 -8.91
CA ASN A 52 2.91 5.51 -7.73
C ASN A 52 2.91 4.01 -7.38
N ARG A 53 3.69 3.59 -6.38
CA ARG A 53 3.82 2.17 -5.99
C ARG A 53 2.48 1.53 -5.59
N LEU A 54 1.65 2.25 -4.84
CA LEU A 54 0.32 1.78 -4.43
C LEU A 54 -0.58 1.58 -5.65
N GLU A 55 -0.69 2.60 -6.48
CA GLU A 55 -1.50 2.59 -7.71
C GLU A 55 -1.04 1.50 -8.68
N TYR A 56 0.26 1.27 -8.82
CA TYR A 56 0.81 0.19 -9.66
C TYR A 56 0.41 -1.19 -9.14
N ASN A 57 0.64 -1.47 -7.85
CA ASN A 57 0.27 -2.75 -7.25
C ASN A 57 -1.23 -3.03 -7.39
N ASN A 58 -2.06 -2.04 -7.10
CA ASN A 58 -3.52 -2.17 -7.24
C ASN A 58 -3.95 -2.37 -8.70
N THR A 59 -3.36 -1.61 -9.64
CA THR A 59 -3.65 -1.75 -11.07
C THR A 59 -3.29 -3.13 -11.58
N VAL A 60 -2.12 -3.65 -11.20
CA VAL A 60 -1.67 -4.99 -11.59
C VAL A 60 -2.57 -6.07 -10.99
N ARG A 61 -2.95 -5.94 -9.71
CA ARG A 61 -3.91 -6.84 -9.06
C ARG A 61 -5.24 -6.86 -9.81
N ASP A 62 -5.81 -5.71 -10.16
CA ASP A 62 -7.13 -5.66 -10.80
C ASP A 62 -7.07 -6.08 -12.28
N LEU A 63 -5.93 -5.86 -12.94
CA LEU A 63 -5.70 -6.27 -14.32
C LEU A 63 -5.50 -7.79 -14.45
N LEU A 64 -4.73 -8.40 -13.54
CA LEU A 64 -4.23 -9.79 -13.63
C LEU A 64 -4.72 -10.73 -12.51
N GLY A 65 -5.45 -10.24 -11.51
CA GLY A 65 -5.92 -11.04 -10.36
C GLY A 65 -4.82 -11.48 -9.39
N THR A 66 -3.55 -11.15 -9.67
CA THR A 66 -2.41 -11.56 -8.85
C THR A 66 -2.45 -10.94 -7.45
N LYS A 67 -1.98 -11.69 -6.45
CA LYS A 67 -1.75 -11.19 -5.09
C LYS A 67 -0.34 -10.62 -4.90
N LEU A 68 0.53 -10.73 -5.90
CA LEU A 68 1.88 -10.18 -5.85
C LEU A 68 1.85 -8.65 -5.77
N ARG A 69 2.82 -8.09 -5.04
CA ARG A 69 2.99 -6.65 -4.85
C ARG A 69 4.38 -6.20 -5.29
N PRO A 70 4.72 -6.32 -6.59
CA PRO A 70 6.08 -6.10 -7.07
C PRO A 70 6.61 -4.68 -6.78
N ALA A 71 5.72 -3.68 -6.73
CA ALA A 71 6.12 -2.30 -6.47
C ALA A 71 6.58 -2.07 -5.03
N ASP A 72 6.36 -3.01 -4.10
CA ASP A 72 6.91 -2.92 -2.74
C ASP A 72 8.46 -2.94 -2.76
N THR A 73 9.08 -3.43 -3.83
CA THR A 73 10.54 -3.43 -4.03
C THR A 73 11.07 -2.30 -4.92
N PHE A 74 10.19 -1.47 -5.47
CA PHE A 74 10.63 -0.34 -6.30
C PHE A 74 11.30 0.74 -5.45
N PRO A 75 12.15 1.60 -6.05
CA PRO A 75 12.57 2.83 -5.41
C PRO A 75 11.36 3.60 -4.85
N PRO A 76 11.45 4.17 -3.63
CA PRO A 76 10.36 4.97 -3.07
C PRO A 76 9.95 6.12 -3.99
N ASP A 77 8.65 6.38 -4.08
CA ASP A 77 8.15 7.56 -4.78
C ASP A 77 8.51 8.84 -4.03
N GLY A 78 8.61 9.96 -4.76
CA GLY A 78 8.73 11.27 -4.14
C GLY A 78 7.42 11.69 -3.47
N GLU A 79 7.51 12.37 -2.33
CA GLU A 79 6.37 12.96 -1.63
C GLU A 79 6.38 14.48 -1.81
N SER A 80 5.22 15.08 -2.03
CA SER A 80 5.04 16.53 -2.06
C SER A 80 3.70 16.92 -1.44
N ILE A 81 3.67 17.99 -0.64
CA ILE A 81 2.46 18.49 0.03
C ILE A 81 1.74 17.38 0.83
N GLY A 82 2.51 16.42 1.34
CA GLY A 82 2.00 15.33 2.17
C GLY A 82 1.47 14.11 1.41
N PHE A 83 1.64 14.01 0.09
CA PHE A 83 1.18 12.89 -0.73
C PHE A 83 2.22 12.41 -1.75
N ASP A 84 2.20 11.11 -2.01
CA ASP A 84 3.08 10.41 -2.97
C ASP A 84 2.43 10.19 -4.35
N ASN A 85 1.23 10.73 -4.61
CA ASN A 85 0.56 10.67 -5.90
C ASN A 85 0.65 12.00 -6.69
N ILE A 86 1.64 12.84 -6.36
CA ILE A 86 1.83 14.14 -6.99
C ILE A 86 2.70 14.01 -8.23
N ALA A 87 2.11 14.24 -9.41
CA ALA A 87 2.74 14.01 -10.70
C ALA A 87 4.13 14.69 -10.85
N GLY A 88 4.29 15.90 -10.32
CA GLY A 88 5.55 16.67 -10.43
C GLY A 88 6.77 16.04 -9.75
N VAL A 89 6.57 15.12 -8.79
CA VAL A 89 7.67 14.45 -8.05
C VAL A 89 7.80 12.96 -8.39
N LEU A 90 6.99 12.45 -9.33
CA LEU A 90 6.97 11.05 -9.75
C LEU A 90 7.93 10.79 -10.91
N GLN A 91 9.22 10.82 -10.59
CA GLN A 91 10.30 10.69 -11.57
C GLN A 91 10.55 9.23 -11.99
N LEU A 92 10.94 9.04 -13.26
CA LEU A 92 11.36 7.75 -13.79
C LEU A 92 12.89 7.63 -13.71
N THR A 93 13.37 6.52 -13.15
CA THR A 93 14.80 6.21 -13.07
C THR A 93 15.11 4.93 -13.86
N PRO A 94 16.37 4.72 -14.32
CA PRO A 94 16.75 3.47 -14.98
C PRO A 94 16.47 2.22 -14.13
N THR A 95 16.73 2.29 -12.82
CA THR A 95 16.42 1.19 -11.89
C THR A 95 14.92 0.90 -11.80
N LEU A 96 14.08 1.93 -11.84
CA LEU A 96 12.63 1.76 -11.85
C LEU A 96 12.13 1.14 -13.16
N LEU A 97 12.75 1.47 -14.30
CA LEU A 97 12.44 0.82 -15.58
C LEU A 97 12.74 -0.69 -15.55
N ASP A 98 13.93 -1.09 -15.08
CA ASP A 98 14.29 -2.50 -14.93
C ASP A 98 13.33 -3.25 -13.99
N ALA A 99 12.88 -2.56 -12.93
CA ALA A 99 11.90 -3.09 -11.99
C ALA A 99 10.52 -3.30 -12.65
N TYR A 100 10.06 -2.39 -13.52
CA TYR A 100 8.82 -2.56 -14.29
C TYR A 100 8.87 -3.78 -15.23
N TYR A 101 9.98 -4.01 -15.95
CA TYR A 101 10.14 -5.20 -16.78
C TYR A 101 10.08 -6.49 -15.97
N SER A 102 10.76 -6.49 -14.82
CA SER A 102 10.76 -7.64 -13.90
C SER A 102 9.37 -7.90 -13.32
N ALA A 103 8.67 -6.84 -12.91
CA ALA A 103 7.31 -6.89 -12.38
C ALA A 103 6.32 -7.42 -13.42
N ALA A 104 6.34 -6.91 -14.65
CA ALA A 104 5.47 -7.37 -15.73
C ALA A 104 5.67 -8.86 -16.00
N ARG A 105 6.93 -9.32 -16.05
CA ARG A 105 7.24 -10.74 -16.20
C ARG A 105 6.65 -11.57 -15.05
N LEU A 106 7.00 -11.24 -13.81
CA LEU A 106 6.61 -12.03 -12.63
C LEU A 106 5.09 -12.10 -12.46
N THR A 107 4.39 -11.00 -12.70
CA THR A 107 2.95 -10.92 -12.49
C THR A 107 2.16 -11.60 -13.60
N ILE A 108 2.63 -11.56 -14.85
CA ILE A 108 2.03 -12.33 -15.96
C ILE A 108 2.25 -13.83 -15.75
N ASP A 109 3.46 -14.24 -15.37
CA ASP A 109 3.77 -15.64 -15.09
C ASP A 109 2.88 -16.13 -13.93
N ASP A 110 2.79 -15.37 -12.82
CA ASP A 110 1.91 -15.66 -11.68
C ASP A 110 0.43 -15.80 -12.06
N ALA A 111 -0.03 -14.94 -12.98
CA ALA A 111 -1.42 -14.84 -13.39
C ALA A 111 -1.87 -15.95 -14.33
N LEU A 112 -0.97 -16.46 -15.18
CA LEU A 112 -1.31 -17.40 -16.25
C LEU A 112 -0.81 -18.82 -16.00
N ASP A 113 0.25 -19.00 -15.20
CA ASP A 113 0.78 -20.31 -14.91
C ASP A 113 -0.19 -21.11 -14.04
N GLN A 114 -0.32 -22.39 -14.37
CA GLN A 114 -1.07 -23.33 -13.57
C GLN A 114 -0.28 -23.66 -12.29
N LYS A 115 -0.98 -23.69 -11.17
CA LYS A 115 -0.40 -23.90 -9.85
C LYS A 115 -1.12 -25.03 -9.13
N PRO A 116 -0.48 -25.72 -8.18
CA PRO A 116 -1.23 -26.62 -7.31
C PRO A 116 -2.41 -25.88 -6.66
N ALA A 117 -3.56 -26.54 -6.56
CA ALA A 117 -4.77 -26.04 -5.88
C ALA A 117 -4.49 -25.57 -4.45
N PHE A 118 -3.54 -26.22 -3.77
CA PHE A 118 -2.98 -25.78 -2.50
C PHE A 118 -1.53 -26.25 -2.37
N ASP A 119 -0.73 -25.48 -1.63
CA ASP A 119 0.68 -25.74 -1.35
C ASP A 119 0.98 -25.23 0.07
N PHE A 120 1.15 -26.15 1.02
CA PHE A 120 1.50 -25.85 2.41
C PHE A 120 2.92 -26.31 2.68
N SER A 121 3.75 -25.44 3.22
CA SER A 121 5.14 -25.75 3.59
C SER A 121 5.35 -25.39 5.05
N PHE A 122 5.91 -26.33 5.81
CA PHE A 122 6.22 -26.16 7.23
C PHE A 122 7.72 -26.29 7.45
N GLY A 123 8.31 -25.25 8.02
CA GLY A 123 9.73 -25.22 8.41
C GLY A 123 9.99 -25.84 9.79
N PRO A 124 11.26 -25.92 10.23
CA PRO A 124 11.65 -26.51 11.50
C PRO A 124 11.02 -25.82 12.72
N ASP A 125 10.76 -24.50 12.62
CA ASP A 125 10.14 -23.71 13.69
C ASP A 125 8.64 -24.00 13.87
N GLU A 126 7.96 -24.46 12.81
CA GLU A 126 6.52 -24.79 12.82
C GLU A 126 6.26 -26.25 13.20
N ILE A 127 7.26 -27.12 13.06
CA ILE A 127 7.19 -28.56 13.38
C ILE A 127 7.86 -28.90 14.73
N THR A 128 7.99 -27.90 15.61
CA THR A 128 8.60 -28.09 16.94
C THR A 128 7.74 -28.95 17.86
N VAL A 129 8.39 -29.66 18.79
CA VAL A 129 7.73 -30.52 19.77
C VAL A 129 8.30 -30.27 21.16
N GLY A 130 7.44 -30.33 22.17
CA GLY A 130 7.85 -30.24 23.57
C GLY A 130 8.85 -31.34 23.91
N GLY A 131 10.01 -30.96 24.43
CA GLY A 131 11.09 -31.89 24.74
C GLY A 131 11.99 -32.27 23.56
N GLY A 132 11.79 -31.69 22.36
CA GLY A 132 12.76 -31.71 21.26
C GLY A 132 13.82 -30.61 21.39
N TYR A 133 14.75 -30.54 20.43
CA TYR A 133 15.77 -29.49 20.37
C TYR A 133 16.26 -29.23 18.93
N PRO A 134 16.74 -28.01 18.62
CA PRO A 134 17.28 -27.69 17.30
C PRO A 134 18.68 -28.30 17.09
N VAL A 135 18.95 -28.75 15.86
CA VAL A 135 20.24 -29.27 15.39
C VAL A 135 20.59 -28.58 14.07
N GLY A 136 21.22 -27.40 14.16
CA GLY A 136 21.36 -26.52 12.99
C GLY A 136 19.97 -26.08 12.52
N GLU A 137 19.68 -26.27 11.22
CA GLU A 137 18.37 -25.99 10.60
C GLU A 137 17.38 -27.17 10.72
N LEU A 138 17.65 -28.15 11.59
CA LEU A 138 16.81 -29.34 11.79
C LEU A 138 16.18 -29.31 13.17
N TRP A 139 15.02 -29.94 13.32
CA TRP A 139 14.42 -30.20 14.62
C TRP A 139 14.50 -31.67 15.02
N ALA A 140 15.05 -31.95 16.20
CA ALA A 140 15.19 -33.31 16.74
C ALA A 140 13.97 -33.66 17.62
N LEU A 141 13.28 -34.75 17.31
CA LEU A 141 11.99 -35.09 17.93
C LEU A 141 12.09 -35.67 19.34
N LEU A 142 13.19 -36.35 19.67
CA LEU A 142 13.39 -37.05 20.96
C LEU A 142 12.24 -37.99 21.35
N GLY A 143 11.72 -38.72 20.36
CA GLY A 143 10.63 -39.69 20.56
C GLY A 143 9.23 -39.08 20.61
N ASN A 144 9.09 -37.76 20.54
CA ASN A 144 7.79 -37.10 20.55
C ASN A 144 7.20 -37.01 19.13
N PRO A 145 5.87 -37.16 18.98
CA PRO A 145 5.22 -36.91 17.70
C PRO A 145 5.11 -35.41 17.43
N PHE A 146 5.23 -35.01 16.16
CA PHE A 146 4.82 -33.67 15.72
C PHE A 146 3.53 -33.77 14.91
N SER A 147 2.75 -32.68 14.91
CA SER A 147 1.52 -32.61 14.13
C SER A 147 1.33 -31.22 13.56
N VAL A 148 0.89 -31.15 12.30
CA VAL A 148 0.49 -29.91 11.64
C VAL A 148 -0.98 -30.02 11.23
N THR A 149 -1.69 -28.90 11.25
CA THR A 149 -3.07 -28.82 10.76
C THR A 149 -3.09 -27.99 9.50
N ILE A 150 -3.71 -28.52 8.46
CA ILE A 150 -3.97 -27.82 7.19
C ILE A 150 -5.46 -27.75 6.96
N ASP A 151 -5.93 -26.72 6.24
CA ASP A 151 -7.31 -26.62 5.77
C ASP A 151 -7.33 -26.72 4.25
N VAL A 152 -7.76 -27.87 3.74
CA VAL A 152 -7.71 -28.21 2.31
C VAL A 152 -8.90 -27.53 1.60
N PRO A 153 -8.67 -26.58 0.68
CA PRO A 153 -9.75 -25.83 0.04
C PRO A 153 -10.55 -26.69 -0.94
N GLN A 154 -9.89 -27.64 -1.60
CA GLN A 154 -10.47 -28.56 -2.57
C GLN A 154 -9.77 -29.91 -2.45
N GLY A 155 -10.54 -30.98 -2.30
CA GLY A 155 -10.00 -32.34 -2.18
C GLY A 155 -9.46 -32.91 -3.48
N GLY A 156 -8.62 -33.92 -3.35
CA GLY A 156 -8.03 -34.69 -4.45
C GLY A 156 -6.67 -35.29 -4.12
N ALA A 157 -6.03 -35.84 -5.16
CA ALA A 157 -4.70 -36.41 -5.10
C ALA A 157 -3.69 -35.37 -4.58
N THR A 158 -2.92 -35.76 -3.59
CA THR A 158 -2.00 -34.91 -2.83
C THR A 158 -0.69 -35.63 -2.60
N THR A 159 0.40 -34.93 -2.85
CA THR A 159 1.76 -35.36 -2.55
C THR A 159 2.22 -34.68 -1.26
N ILE A 160 2.60 -35.50 -0.27
CA ILE A 160 3.21 -35.05 0.99
C ILE A 160 4.68 -35.43 0.96
N THR A 161 5.58 -34.48 1.13
CA THR A 161 7.03 -34.70 1.13
C THR A 161 7.61 -34.28 2.48
N LEU A 162 8.24 -35.24 3.16
CA LEU A 162 8.95 -35.02 4.41
C LEU A 162 10.45 -35.03 4.15
N LEU A 163 11.14 -33.92 4.45
CA LEU A 163 12.59 -33.87 4.42
C LEU A 163 13.13 -34.24 5.81
N VAL A 164 13.75 -35.42 5.92
CA VAL A 164 14.06 -36.06 7.19
C VAL A 164 15.48 -36.65 7.21
N GLY A 165 16.04 -36.82 8.40
CA GLY A 165 17.28 -37.55 8.62
C GLY A 165 17.24 -38.32 9.95
N ALA A 166 18.18 -39.24 10.09
CA ALA A 166 18.36 -40.03 11.30
C ALA A 166 19.65 -39.66 12.05
N SER A 167 19.62 -39.79 13.37
CA SER A 167 20.81 -39.87 14.22
C SER A 167 20.81 -41.21 14.93
N GLN A 168 21.98 -41.86 15.01
CA GLN A 168 22.17 -43.14 15.70
C GLN A 168 23.52 -43.16 16.40
N ILE A 169 23.51 -43.60 17.65
CA ILE A 169 24.68 -43.75 18.50
C ILE A 169 24.67 -45.18 19.04
N GLY A 170 25.83 -45.85 18.98
CA GLY A 170 26.01 -47.19 19.52
C GLY A 170 25.19 -48.26 18.79
N PRO A 171 24.72 -49.32 19.49
CA PRO A 171 23.98 -50.42 18.89
C PRO A 171 22.47 -50.13 18.67
N ALA A 172 22.06 -48.85 18.62
CA ALA A 172 20.66 -48.49 18.51
C ALA A 172 20.06 -48.90 17.15
N PRO A 173 18.80 -49.36 17.09
CA PRO A 173 18.14 -49.66 15.82
C PRO A 173 17.96 -48.39 14.98
N ALA A 174 17.79 -48.56 13.67
CA ALA A 174 17.45 -47.44 12.77
C ALA A 174 16.14 -46.80 13.23
N PRO A 175 16.07 -45.46 13.38
CA PRO A 175 14.83 -44.80 13.78
C PRO A 175 13.69 -45.15 12.81
N GLU A 176 12.52 -45.41 13.36
CA GLU A 176 11.29 -45.64 12.61
C GLU A 176 10.27 -44.54 12.93
N LEU A 177 9.53 -44.14 11.89
CA LEU A 177 8.51 -43.10 11.97
C LEU A 177 7.20 -43.64 11.41
N ALA A 178 6.10 -43.43 12.13
CA ALA A 178 4.75 -43.68 11.66
C ALA A 178 4.09 -42.38 11.24
N PHE A 179 3.42 -42.39 10.08
CA PHE A 179 2.64 -41.30 9.54
C PHE A 179 1.15 -41.63 9.60
N ALA A 180 0.35 -40.71 10.13
CA ALA A 180 -1.10 -40.81 10.21
C ALA A 180 -1.76 -39.49 9.78
N ILE A 181 -2.97 -39.59 9.22
CA ILE A 181 -3.83 -38.45 8.88
C ILE A 181 -5.13 -38.61 9.66
N ASP A 182 -5.53 -37.59 10.42
CA ASP A 182 -6.71 -37.60 11.29
C ASP A 182 -6.76 -38.82 12.23
N GLY A 183 -5.58 -39.26 12.69
CA GLY A 183 -5.41 -40.46 13.51
C GLY A 183 -5.50 -41.80 12.77
N ALA A 184 -5.83 -41.82 11.48
CA ALA A 184 -5.79 -43.02 10.66
C ALA A 184 -4.36 -43.31 10.16
N PRO A 185 -3.80 -44.51 10.40
CA PRO A 185 -2.43 -44.82 10.01
C PRO A 185 -2.29 -44.93 8.48
N ILE A 186 -1.31 -44.22 7.92
CA ILE A 186 -1.00 -44.21 6.49
C ILE A 186 0.22 -45.08 6.18
N SER A 187 1.30 -44.91 6.93
CA SER A 187 2.56 -45.63 6.68
C SER A 187 3.41 -45.73 7.95
N GLN A 188 4.29 -46.72 8.01
CA GLN A 188 5.39 -46.80 8.97
C GLN A 188 6.65 -47.21 8.20
N PHE A 189 7.74 -46.49 8.41
CA PHE A 189 8.96 -46.65 7.64
C PHE A 189 10.20 -46.39 8.49
N VAL A 190 11.32 -46.97 8.06
CA VAL A 190 12.65 -46.64 8.60
C VAL A 190 13.06 -45.29 8.03
N VAL A 191 13.44 -44.36 8.90
CA VAL A 191 13.80 -42.99 8.52
C VAL A 191 15.03 -43.00 7.61
N PRO A 192 14.91 -42.53 6.35
CA PRO A 192 16.04 -42.46 5.43
C PRO A 192 16.98 -41.31 5.79
N GLY A 193 18.20 -41.35 5.24
CA GLY A 193 19.17 -40.26 5.39
C GLY A 193 19.84 -40.18 6.77
N SER A 194 20.55 -39.09 6.98
CA SER A 194 21.31 -38.80 8.22
C SER A 194 21.31 -37.29 8.51
N ALA A 195 21.76 -36.89 9.69
CA ALA A 195 21.93 -35.47 10.03
C ALA A 195 22.77 -34.66 9.02
N ALA A 196 23.74 -35.30 8.35
CA ALA A 196 24.63 -34.64 7.38
C ALA A 196 24.14 -34.75 5.92
N ALA A 197 23.17 -35.62 5.65
CA ALA A 197 22.64 -35.90 4.32
C ALA A 197 21.19 -36.36 4.47
N LEU A 198 20.27 -35.39 4.47
CA LEU A 198 18.84 -35.61 4.58
C LEU A 198 18.31 -36.39 3.37
N ALA A 199 17.15 -37.00 3.53
CA ALA A 199 16.43 -37.69 2.48
C ALA A 199 14.97 -37.23 2.44
N GLU A 200 14.42 -37.16 1.23
CA GLU A 200 13.00 -36.93 1.02
C GLU A 200 12.25 -38.26 1.15
N GLN A 201 11.20 -38.25 1.95
CA GLN A 201 10.21 -39.31 2.02
C GLN A 201 8.86 -38.77 1.53
N THR A 202 8.38 -39.32 0.43
CA THR A 202 7.14 -38.86 -0.22
C THR A 202 6.00 -39.84 0.02
N PHE A 203 4.77 -39.32 0.16
CA PHE A 203 3.52 -40.06 0.30
C PHE A 203 2.50 -39.50 -0.69
N ALA A 204 1.87 -40.38 -1.47
CA ALA A 204 0.71 -40.04 -2.28
C ALA A 204 -0.56 -40.42 -1.51
N VAL A 205 -1.44 -39.44 -1.29
CA VAL A 205 -2.69 -39.59 -0.54
C VAL A 205 -3.84 -38.89 -1.26
N GLU A 206 -5.06 -39.20 -0.85
CA GLU A 206 -6.26 -38.47 -1.28
C GLU A 206 -6.81 -37.70 -0.08
N LEU A 207 -6.88 -36.37 -0.18
CA LEU A 207 -7.45 -35.52 0.87
C LEU A 207 -8.84 -35.02 0.47
N THR A 208 -9.72 -34.86 1.44
CA THR A 208 -11.03 -34.23 1.25
C THR A 208 -10.95 -32.73 1.52
N PRO A 209 -11.94 -31.91 1.07
CA PRO A 209 -12.00 -30.52 1.52
C PRO A 209 -12.21 -30.43 3.04
N GLY A 210 -11.55 -29.45 3.68
CA GLY A 210 -11.67 -29.16 5.11
C GLY A 210 -10.38 -29.42 5.90
N PRO A 211 -10.47 -29.31 7.25
CA PRO A 211 -9.31 -29.42 8.11
C PRO A 211 -8.82 -30.88 8.21
N HIS A 212 -7.50 -31.06 8.11
CA HIS A 212 -6.81 -32.33 8.28
C HIS A 212 -5.60 -32.16 9.21
N THR A 213 -5.40 -33.12 10.12
CA THR A 213 -4.21 -33.17 11.00
C THR A 213 -3.26 -34.26 10.52
N LEU A 214 -2.04 -33.87 10.16
CA LEU A 214 -0.97 -34.77 9.75
C LEU A 214 -0.07 -35.01 10.95
N THR A 215 0.07 -36.27 11.38
CA THR A 215 0.86 -36.65 12.55
C THR A 215 1.97 -37.61 12.18
N PHE A 216 3.20 -37.28 12.59
CA PHE A 216 4.37 -38.13 12.44
C PHE A 216 4.93 -38.50 13.82
N SER A 217 5.00 -39.80 14.12
CA SER A 217 5.31 -40.33 15.45
C SER A 217 6.50 -41.28 15.42
N PRO A 218 7.60 -41.00 16.13
CA PRO A 218 8.68 -41.98 16.31
C PRO A 218 8.15 -43.23 17.02
N THR A 219 8.49 -44.43 16.51
CA THR A 219 7.92 -45.70 17.03
C THR A 219 8.90 -46.56 17.80
N ASN A 220 10.20 -46.35 17.63
CA ASN A 220 11.26 -47.16 18.24
C ASN A 220 12.37 -46.31 18.89
N PHE A 221 12.00 -45.12 19.39
CA PHE A 221 12.94 -44.21 20.03
C PHE A 221 13.63 -44.83 21.25
N ILE A 222 14.95 -44.71 21.32
CA ILE A 222 15.76 -45.12 22.46
C ILE A 222 16.79 -44.05 22.82
N ASN A 223 16.96 -43.82 24.12
CA ASN A 223 18.01 -42.96 24.66
C ASN A 223 18.51 -43.56 25.99
N ASP A 224 19.52 -44.43 25.92
CA ASP A 224 20.17 -45.05 27.06
C ASP A 224 21.64 -44.62 27.12
N ALA A 225 21.93 -43.70 28.03
CA ALA A 225 23.27 -43.19 28.24
C ALA A 225 24.23 -44.25 28.82
N VAL A 226 23.72 -45.23 29.59
CA VAL A 226 24.55 -46.29 30.21
C VAL A 226 25.01 -47.28 29.15
N ALA A 227 24.11 -47.66 28.25
CA ALA A 227 24.43 -48.54 27.12
C ALA A 227 25.11 -47.79 25.96
N ASN A 228 25.26 -46.47 26.05
CA ASN A 228 25.69 -45.58 24.97
C ASN A 228 24.92 -45.85 23.67
N THR A 229 23.60 -46.03 23.79
CA THR A 229 22.71 -46.35 22.68
C THR A 229 21.65 -45.27 22.56
N SER A 230 21.55 -44.63 21.40
CA SER A 230 20.51 -43.64 21.14
C SER A 230 20.15 -43.63 19.67
N ASN A 231 18.88 -43.43 19.36
CA ASN A 231 18.45 -43.10 18.01
C ASN A 231 17.51 -41.88 18.06
N ASN A 232 17.47 -41.09 17.00
CA ASN A 232 16.57 -39.94 16.94
C ASN A 232 16.19 -39.62 15.50
N VAL A 233 15.01 -39.03 15.33
CA VAL A 233 14.51 -38.51 14.07
C VAL A 233 14.75 -37.01 14.04
N LEU A 234 15.31 -36.53 12.94
CA LEU A 234 15.58 -35.13 12.65
C LEU A 234 14.72 -34.71 11.47
N VAL A 235 13.93 -33.66 11.61
CA VAL A 235 13.04 -33.17 10.54
C VAL A 235 13.49 -31.78 10.12
N ALA A 236 13.56 -31.55 8.81
CA ALA A 236 13.89 -30.25 8.24
C ALA A 236 12.63 -29.51 7.78
N SER A 237 11.79 -30.18 7.00
CA SER A 237 10.56 -29.59 6.48
C SER A 237 9.50 -30.64 6.20
N LEU A 238 8.25 -30.16 6.11
CA LEU A 238 7.11 -30.91 5.61
C LEU A 238 6.39 -30.07 4.56
N ASP A 239 6.24 -30.60 3.36
CA ASP A 239 5.53 -29.98 2.26
C ASP A 239 4.28 -30.81 1.90
N VAL A 240 3.14 -30.15 1.71
CA VAL A 240 1.85 -30.77 1.38
C VAL A 240 1.25 -30.06 0.19
N ARG A 241 1.23 -30.73 -0.96
CA ARG A 241 0.91 -30.11 -2.25
C ARG A 241 -0.10 -30.94 -3.02
N SER A 242 -1.11 -30.30 -3.58
CA SER A 242 -2.06 -30.98 -4.48
C SER A 242 -1.39 -31.35 -5.80
N ASP A 243 -1.73 -32.53 -6.35
CA ASP A 243 -1.27 -32.94 -7.68
C ASP A 243 -2.08 -32.25 -8.78
N ALA A 244 -3.34 -31.95 -8.49
CA ALA A 244 -4.21 -31.20 -9.39
C ALA A 244 -3.72 -29.76 -9.50
N LEU A 245 -3.59 -29.29 -10.75
CA LEU A 245 -3.29 -27.90 -11.02
C LEU A 245 -4.58 -27.11 -11.28
N VAL A 246 -4.61 -25.89 -10.76
CA VAL A 246 -5.64 -24.88 -11.04
C VAL A 246 -5.02 -23.76 -11.86
N ASP A 247 -5.86 -23.10 -12.65
CA ASP A 247 -5.43 -21.95 -13.41
C ASP A 247 -5.01 -20.80 -12.49
N GLY A 248 -4.00 -20.04 -12.92
CA GLY A 248 -3.58 -18.82 -12.24
C GLY A 248 -4.73 -17.79 -12.15
N PRO A 249 -4.64 -16.84 -11.20
CA PRO A 249 -5.74 -15.93 -10.87
C PRO A 249 -6.16 -15.02 -12.03
N GLY A 250 -5.28 -14.80 -13.01
CA GLY A 250 -5.57 -13.95 -14.17
C GLY A 250 -6.10 -14.70 -15.37
N LYS A 251 -6.16 -16.03 -15.35
CA LYS A 251 -6.56 -16.82 -16.52
C LYS A 251 -7.91 -16.36 -17.08
N LYS A 252 -8.93 -16.21 -16.23
CA LYS A 252 -10.27 -15.74 -16.63
C LYS A 252 -10.32 -14.27 -17.04
N LEU A 253 -9.39 -13.45 -16.57
CA LEU A 253 -9.32 -12.02 -16.89
C LEU A 253 -8.65 -11.78 -18.26
N VAL A 254 -7.78 -12.70 -18.69
CA VAL A 254 -7.02 -12.60 -19.95
C VAL A 254 -7.68 -13.43 -21.06
N TYR A 255 -8.10 -14.67 -20.76
CA TYR A 255 -8.67 -15.59 -21.74
C TYR A 255 -10.18 -15.34 -21.91
N VAL A 256 -10.52 -14.30 -22.66
CA VAL A 256 -11.91 -13.92 -23.00
C VAL A 256 -12.57 -14.83 -24.06
N CYS A 257 -11.79 -15.73 -24.65
CA CYS A 257 -12.22 -16.80 -25.53
C CYS A 257 -11.30 -18.02 -25.32
N ASP A 258 -11.75 -19.21 -25.73
CA ASP A 258 -10.93 -20.42 -25.68
C ASP A 258 -10.27 -20.65 -27.06
N PRO A 259 -8.93 -20.50 -27.17
CA PRO A 259 -8.23 -20.63 -28.44
C PRO A 259 -8.20 -22.07 -28.98
N GLU A 260 -8.36 -23.08 -28.12
CA GLU A 260 -8.40 -24.49 -28.54
C GLU A 260 -9.80 -24.91 -29.01
N ALA A 261 -10.85 -24.26 -28.50
CA ALA A 261 -12.22 -24.43 -28.99
C ALA A 261 -12.59 -23.50 -30.16
N SER A 262 -11.83 -22.44 -30.39
CA SER A 262 -12.10 -21.45 -31.45
C SER A 262 -11.77 -21.97 -32.85
N THR A 263 -12.67 -21.74 -33.80
CA THR A 263 -12.39 -21.96 -35.23
C THR A 263 -11.44 -20.91 -35.83
N ASP A 264 -11.27 -19.77 -35.15
CA ASP A 264 -10.29 -18.74 -35.46
C ASP A 264 -9.36 -18.55 -34.25
N LYS A 265 -8.32 -19.38 -34.19
CA LYS A 265 -7.34 -19.37 -33.09
C LYS A 265 -6.59 -18.04 -33.02
N VAL A 266 -6.19 -17.50 -34.17
CA VAL A 266 -5.44 -16.23 -34.26
C VAL A 266 -6.32 -15.07 -33.79
N GLY A 267 -7.54 -14.97 -34.31
CA GLY A 267 -8.51 -13.95 -33.88
C GLY A 267 -8.80 -14.00 -32.39
N CYS A 268 -8.81 -15.19 -31.78
CA CYS A 268 -8.99 -15.32 -30.33
C CYS A 268 -7.80 -14.70 -29.54
N TYR A 269 -6.54 -14.94 -29.92
CA TYR A 269 -5.39 -14.28 -29.27
C TYR A 269 -5.35 -12.78 -29.52
N HIS A 270 -5.74 -12.32 -30.72
CA HIS A 270 -5.88 -10.89 -31.01
C HIS A 270 -6.92 -10.25 -30.07
N GLN A 271 -8.08 -10.89 -29.89
CA GLN A 271 -9.11 -10.42 -28.96
C GLN A 271 -8.62 -10.37 -27.50
N MET A 272 -7.82 -11.34 -27.05
CA MET A 272 -7.21 -11.31 -25.71
C MET A 272 -6.29 -10.10 -25.53
N LEU A 273 -5.39 -9.87 -26.49
CA LEU A 273 -4.44 -8.75 -26.45
C LEU A 273 -5.14 -7.39 -26.52
N GLU A 274 -6.16 -7.26 -27.37
CA GLU A 274 -6.96 -6.04 -27.48
C GLU A 274 -7.73 -5.77 -26.17
N THR A 275 -8.35 -6.79 -25.58
CA THR A 275 -9.09 -6.64 -24.33
C THR A 275 -8.15 -6.29 -23.17
N PHE A 276 -7.00 -6.96 -23.10
CA PHE A 276 -5.95 -6.67 -22.12
C PHE A 276 -5.42 -5.25 -22.28
N GLY A 277 -5.11 -4.83 -23.51
CA GLY A 277 -4.63 -3.50 -23.84
C GLY A 277 -5.65 -2.40 -23.50
N ARG A 278 -6.93 -2.59 -23.84
CA ARG A 278 -8.02 -1.64 -23.51
C ARG A 278 -8.10 -1.41 -22.00
N ARG A 279 -8.04 -2.49 -21.21
CA ARG A 279 -8.07 -2.45 -19.74
C ARG A 279 -6.81 -1.78 -19.19
N ALA A 280 -5.63 -2.22 -19.63
CA ALA A 280 -4.33 -1.70 -19.18
C ALA A 280 -4.13 -0.21 -19.48
N PHE A 281 -4.54 0.25 -20.67
CA PHE A 281 -4.43 1.66 -21.08
C PHE A 281 -5.62 2.50 -20.63
N ARG A 282 -6.69 1.85 -20.11
CA ARG A 282 -7.88 2.48 -19.51
C ARG A 282 -8.72 3.26 -20.51
N ARG A 283 -8.62 2.88 -21.78
CA ARG A 283 -9.31 3.46 -22.95
C ARG A 283 -9.22 2.48 -24.13
N PRO A 284 -10.03 2.65 -25.18
CA PRO A 284 -9.80 1.97 -26.45
C PRO A 284 -8.36 2.20 -26.93
N LEU A 285 -7.77 1.14 -27.49
CA LEU A 285 -6.50 1.24 -28.20
C LEU A 285 -6.68 2.14 -29.42
N THR A 286 -5.68 2.96 -29.74
CA THR A 286 -5.65 3.62 -31.05
C THR A 286 -5.43 2.57 -32.14
N GLU A 287 -5.75 2.89 -33.39
CA GLU A 287 -5.49 1.98 -34.51
C GLU A 287 -4.01 1.60 -34.61
N ASP A 288 -3.09 2.53 -34.35
CA ASP A 288 -1.65 2.27 -34.37
C ASP A 288 -1.20 1.37 -33.21
N GLU A 289 -1.72 1.61 -31.99
CA GLU A 289 -1.44 0.76 -30.83
C GLU A 289 -1.95 -0.66 -31.04
N ARG A 290 -3.17 -0.79 -31.58
CA ARG A 290 -3.77 -2.07 -31.94
C ARG A 290 -2.94 -2.76 -33.01
N ALA A 291 -2.69 -2.11 -34.14
CA ALA A 291 -1.93 -2.69 -35.24
C ALA A 291 -0.52 -3.12 -34.81
N GLY A 292 0.19 -2.27 -34.04
CA GLY A 292 1.52 -2.57 -33.52
C GLY A 292 1.53 -3.77 -32.56
N LEU A 293 0.53 -3.89 -31.67
CA LEU A 293 0.41 -5.01 -30.75
C LEU A 293 0.12 -6.33 -31.47
N LEU A 294 -0.78 -6.32 -32.45
CA LEU A 294 -1.09 -7.52 -33.25
C LEU A 294 0.10 -7.92 -34.14
N GLN A 295 0.78 -6.94 -34.74
CA GLN A 295 1.98 -7.18 -35.53
C GLN A 295 3.12 -7.76 -34.68
N LEU A 296 3.29 -7.29 -33.45
CA LEU A 296 4.26 -7.85 -32.51
C LEU A 296 3.98 -9.33 -32.24
N TRP A 297 2.72 -9.68 -31.94
CA TRP A 297 2.34 -11.07 -31.69
C TRP A 297 2.57 -11.96 -32.91
N ASP A 298 2.14 -11.50 -34.10
CA ASP A 298 2.35 -12.23 -35.37
C ASP A 298 3.85 -12.39 -35.69
N GLY A 299 4.66 -11.37 -35.39
CA GLY A 299 6.11 -11.38 -35.57
C GLY A 299 6.81 -12.41 -34.67
N LEU A 300 6.50 -12.39 -33.37
CA LEU A 300 7.07 -13.33 -32.40
C LEU A 300 6.79 -14.79 -32.78
N ARG A 301 5.59 -15.07 -33.28
CA ARG A 301 5.24 -16.40 -33.80
C ARG A 301 6.04 -16.80 -35.03
N LYS A 302 6.30 -15.86 -35.95
CA LYS A 302 7.15 -16.10 -37.12
C LYS A 302 8.60 -16.39 -36.72
N ASP A 303 9.05 -15.78 -35.62
CA ASP A 303 10.39 -15.98 -35.06
C ASP A 303 10.52 -17.27 -34.22
N GLY A 304 9.43 -18.02 -34.04
CA GLY A 304 9.42 -19.35 -33.45
C GLY A 304 8.83 -19.46 -32.04
N GLU A 305 8.32 -18.37 -31.48
CA GLU A 305 7.60 -18.40 -30.21
C GLU A 305 6.25 -19.14 -30.35
N THR A 306 5.86 -19.87 -29.29
CA THR A 306 4.51 -20.45 -29.20
C THR A 306 3.46 -19.35 -29.02
N ASP A 307 2.19 -19.66 -29.30
CA ASP A 307 1.07 -18.73 -29.17
C ASP A 307 0.97 -18.12 -27.75
N GLU A 308 1.22 -18.95 -26.74
CA GLU A 308 1.24 -18.55 -25.33
C GLU A 308 2.44 -17.67 -24.99
N GLN A 309 3.64 -17.99 -25.50
CA GLN A 309 4.82 -17.15 -25.32
C GLN A 309 4.64 -15.78 -25.99
N ALA A 310 4.08 -15.76 -27.20
CA ALA A 310 3.78 -14.53 -27.93
C ALA A 310 2.72 -13.69 -27.20
N LEU A 311 1.67 -14.32 -26.64
CA LEU A 311 0.67 -13.65 -25.81
C LEU A 311 1.33 -12.97 -24.59
N ARG A 312 2.14 -13.72 -23.83
CA ARG A 312 2.83 -13.21 -22.64
C ARG A 312 3.78 -12.06 -22.97
N LEU A 313 4.52 -12.15 -24.08
CA LEU A 313 5.41 -11.07 -24.53
C LEU A 313 4.63 -9.83 -25.00
N GLY A 314 3.49 -10.02 -25.67
CA GLY A 314 2.57 -8.91 -26.01
C GLY A 314 1.99 -8.24 -24.77
N MET A 315 1.58 -9.00 -23.76
CA MET A 315 1.13 -8.44 -22.48
C MET A 315 2.25 -7.68 -21.75
N ARG A 316 3.49 -8.21 -21.78
CA ARG A 316 4.65 -7.51 -21.21
C ARG A 316 4.90 -6.17 -21.91
N SER A 317 4.79 -6.11 -23.23
CA SER A 317 4.99 -4.84 -23.97
C SER A 317 3.93 -3.80 -23.59
N VAL A 318 2.67 -4.22 -23.41
CA VAL A 318 1.59 -3.38 -22.87
C VAL A 318 1.93 -2.88 -21.47
N MET A 319 2.33 -3.75 -20.54
CA MET A 319 2.64 -3.38 -19.14
C MET A 319 3.92 -2.55 -18.98
N THR A 320 4.77 -2.47 -19.99
CA THR A 320 5.95 -1.59 -19.99
C THR A 320 5.77 -0.34 -20.85
N SER A 321 4.60 -0.16 -21.47
CA SER A 321 4.27 1.01 -22.27
C SER A 321 4.04 2.25 -21.39
N PRO A 322 4.42 3.46 -21.86
CA PRO A 322 4.02 4.71 -21.22
C PRO A 322 2.50 4.81 -20.98
N ALA A 323 1.67 4.28 -21.88
CA ALA A 323 0.21 4.31 -21.72
C ALA A 323 -0.29 3.47 -20.52
N PHE A 324 0.48 2.47 -20.10
CA PHE A 324 0.20 1.72 -18.86
C PHE A 324 0.79 2.42 -17.63
N LEU A 325 2.07 2.83 -17.72
CA LEU A 325 2.81 3.39 -16.57
C LEU A 325 2.34 4.79 -16.17
N TYR A 326 1.70 5.52 -17.07
CA TYR A 326 1.19 6.87 -16.84
C TYR A 326 -0.32 6.94 -17.07
N ARG A 327 -0.99 7.79 -16.28
CA ARG A 327 -2.37 8.21 -16.51
C ARG A 327 -2.37 9.22 -17.66
N SER A 328 -2.35 8.68 -18.89
CA SER A 328 -2.27 9.47 -20.11
C SER A 328 -3.59 10.18 -20.44
N ARG A 329 -3.47 11.35 -21.08
CA ARG A 329 -4.61 12.01 -21.74
C ARG A 329 -4.86 11.35 -23.09
N THR A 330 -6.11 11.32 -23.54
CA THR A 330 -6.45 10.88 -24.90
C THR A 330 -6.15 11.99 -25.91
N THR A 331 -6.02 11.64 -27.19
CA THR A 331 -5.79 12.60 -28.28
C THR A 331 -6.94 13.61 -28.45
N ASN A 332 -8.17 13.18 -28.19
CA ASN A 332 -9.35 14.06 -28.19
C ASN A 332 -9.22 15.18 -27.17
N ASP A 333 -8.58 14.87 -26.05
CA ASP A 333 -8.43 15.74 -24.91
C ASP A 333 -7.31 16.77 -25.06
N GLN A 334 -6.35 16.51 -25.97
CA GLN A 334 -5.18 17.37 -26.15
C GLN A 334 -5.54 18.76 -26.71
N ASN A 335 -6.78 18.97 -27.15
CA ASN A 335 -7.25 20.22 -27.77
C ASN A 335 -8.50 20.85 -27.10
N SER A 336 -9.02 20.27 -26.02
CA SER A 336 -10.17 20.82 -25.27
C SER A 336 -9.68 21.50 -23.99
N GLU A 337 -9.92 22.80 -23.86
CA GLU A 337 -9.68 23.55 -22.61
C GLU A 337 -10.88 23.46 -21.65
N GLU A 338 -12.03 22.95 -22.11
CA GLU A 338 -13.29 23.11 -21.39
C GLU A 338 -13.64 21.93 -20.49
N TYR A 339 -13.41 20.69 -20.95
CA TYR A 339 -13.65 19.45 -20.19
C TYR A 339 -12.71 18.33 -20.63
N LEU A 340 -12.40 17.43 -19.69
CA LEU A 340 -11.69 16.17 -19.94
C LEU A 340 -12.59 15.16 -20.65
N ASP A 341 -11.98 14.37 -21.53
CA ASP A 341 -12.53 13.19 -22.18
C ASP A 341 -12.98 12.15 -21.14
N ASP A 342 -14.09 11.48 -21.42
CA ASP A 342 -14.74 10.55 -20.50
C ASP A 342 -13.81 9.41 -20.03
N TYR A 343 -12.87 8.93 -20.85
CA TYR A 343 -11.90 7.92 -20.42
C TYR A 343 -10.84 8.51 -19.48
N VAL A 344 -10.44 9.76 -19.70
CA VAL A 344 -9.53 10.47 -18.79
C VAL A 344 -10.23 10.71 -17.46
N LEU A 345 -11.51 11.09 -17.49
CA LEU A 345 -12.32 11.27 -16.30
C LEU A 345 -12.57 9.95 -15.55
N ALA A 346 -12.86 8.86 -16.26
CA ALA A 346 -12.95 7.51 -15.70
C ALA A 346 -11.67 7.09 -14.98
N SER A 347 -10.51 7.31 -15.62
CA SER A 347 -9.20 7.05 -15.04
C SER A 347 -8.98 7.91 -13.80
N ARG A 348 -9.25 9.22 -13.88
CA ARG A 348 -9.08 10.14 -12.75
C ARG A 348 -9.99 9.79 -11.57
N LEU A 349 -11.26 9.47 -11.84
CA LEU A 349 -12.23 9.04 -10.83
C LEU A 349 -11.78 7.74 -10.14
N SER A 350 -11.33 6.75 -10.90
CA SER A 350 -10.94 5.45 -10.37
C SER A 350 -9.66 5.52 -9.53
N TYR A 351 -8.64 6.27 -9.96
CA TYR A 351 -7.44 6.44 -9.14
C TYR A 351 -7.68 7.31 -7.90
N PHE A 352 -8.60 8.28 -7.97
CA PHE A 352 -8.99 9.03 -6.79
C PHE A 352 -9.72 8.15 -5.76
N LEU A 353 -10.74 7.41 -6.19
CA LEU A 353 -11.63 6.70 -5.25
C LEU A 353 -11.14 5.29 -4.89
N TRP A 354 -10.44 4.60 -5.78
CA TRP A 354 -10.00 3.21 -5.61
C TRP A 354 -8.48 3.03 -5.66
N SER A 355 -7.72 4.08 -5.99
CA SER A 355 -6.27 4.00 -6.22
C SER A 355 -5.91 2.88 -7.20
N SER A 356 -6.76 2.66 -8.22
CA SER A 356 -6.61 1.62 -9.23
C SER A 356 -7.28 2.01 -10.54
N MET A 357 -7.11 1.19 -11.57
CA MET A 357 -7.73 1.37 -12.87
C MET A 357 -9.27 1.29 -12.84
N PRO A 358 -9.98 1.96 -13.77
CA PRO A 358 -11.41 1.77 -13.96
C PRO A 358 -11.73 0.32 -14.33
N ASP A 359 -12.81 -0.23 -13.78
CA ASP A 359 -13.34 -1.52 -14.21
C ASP A 359 -14.18 -1.39 -15.49
N ASP A 360 -14.68 -2.52 -15.98
CA ASP A 360 -15.46 -2.55 -17.22
C ASP A 360 -16.76 -1.73 -17.13
N ARG A 361 -17.34 -1.57 -15.94
CA ARG A 361 -18.54 -0.73 -15.74
C ARG A 361 -18.20 0.74 -15.87
N VAL A 362 -17.11 1.20 -15.26
CA VAL A 362 -16.64 2.60 -15.39
C VAL A 362 -16.21 2.87 -16.84
N LEU A 363 -15.49 1.95 -17.48
CA LEU A 363 -15.10 2.08 -18.89
C LEU A 363 -16.31 2.11 -19.84
N ALA A 364 -17.37 1.34 -19.57
CA ALA A 364 -18.59 1.37 -20.35
C ALA A 364 -19.36 2.68 -20.18
N ALA A 365 -19.39 3.25 -18.97
CA ALA A 365 -19.98 4.57 -18.73
C ALA A 365 -19.22 5.67 -19.49
N ALA A 366 -17.89 5.57 -19.55
CA ALA A 366 -17.08 6.48 -20.35
C ALA A 366 -17.34 6.34 -21.85
N GLU A 367 -17.46 5.11 -22.34
CA GLU A 367 -17.78 4.80 -23.74
C GLU A 367 -19.17 5.35 -24.15
N ALA A 368 -20.12 5.36 -23.22
CA ALA A 368 -21.46 5.90 -23.44
C ALA A 368 -21.53 7.45 -23.37
N GLY A 369 -20.49 8.13 -22.90
CA GLY A 369 -20.51 9.57 -22.66
C GLY A 369 -21.24 9.99 -21.38
N ASP A 370 -21.51 9.04 -20.47
CA ASP A 370 -22.30 9.31 -19.25
C ASP A 370 -21.50 10.15 -18.25
N LEU A 371 -20.17 10.03 -18.23
CA LEU A 371 -19.30 10.71 -17.27
C LEU A 371 -19.12 12.20 -17.60
N ALA A 372 -19.37 12.61 -18.84
CA ALA A 372 -19.42 14.03 -19.22
C ALA A 372 -20.51 14.80 -18.47
N THR A 373 -21.61 14.13 -18.09
CA THR A 373 -22.77 14.75 -17.44
C THR A 373 -22.60 14.80 -15.91
N PRO A 374 -23.03 15.89 -15.24
CA PRO A 374 -23.02 15.93 -13.77
C PRO A 374 -23.79 14.77 -13.14
N GLU A 375 -24.94 14.40 -13.69
CA GLU A 375 -25.80 13.34 -13.15
C GLU A 375 -25.16 11.95 -13.28
N GLY A 376 -24.58 11.64 -14.44
CA GLY A 376 -23.89 10.38 -14.68
C GLY A 376 -22.60 10.26 -13.86
N LEU A 377 -21.84 11.35 -13.74
CA LEU A 377 -20.62 11.40 -12.94
C LEU A 377 -20.92 11.28 -11.43
N GLU A 378 -21.96 11.94 -10.93
CA GLU A 378 -22.41 11.79 -9.53
C GLU A 378 -22.84 10.35 -9.25
N ALA A 379 -23.68 9.77 -10.12
CA ALA A 379 -24.11 8.40 -9.98
C ALA A 379 -22.91 7.46 -9.94
N ALA A 380 -21.92 7.68 -10.82
CA ALA A 380 -20.67 6.93 -10.86
C ALA A 380 -19.90 7.02 -9.54
N ALA A 381 -19.61 8.23 -9.07
CA ALA A 381 -18.86 8.47 -7.84
C ALA A 381 -19.55 7.82 -6.62
N ARG A 382 -20.87 7.95 -6.48
CA ARG A 382 -21.61 7.40 -5.32
C ARG A 382 -21.55 5.88 -5.26
N TRP A 383 -21.73 5.18 -6.38
CA TRP A 383 -21.64 3.71 -6.36
C TRP A 383 -20.20 3.25 -6.14
N MET A 384 -19.21 3.94 -6.71
CA MET A 384 -17.80 3.61 -6.49
C MET A 384 -17.38 3.80 -5.03
N LEU A 385 -17.91 4.82 -4.35
CA LEU A 385 -17.68 5.03 -2.92
C LEU A 385 -18.30 3.93 -2.05
N ALA A 386 -19.43 3.36 -2.48
CA ALA A 386 -20.09 2.23 -1.80
C ALA A 386 -19.38 0.89 -2.03
N ASP A 387 -18.62 0.73 -3.11
CA ASP A 387 -17.83 -0.47 -3.42
C ASP A 387 -16.73 -0.70 -2.37
N GLU A 388 -16.33 -1.96 -2.12
CA GLU A 388 -15.26 -2.30 -1.19
C GLU A 388 -13.90 -1.71 -1.61
N ARG A 389 -13.69 -1.51 -2.92
CA ARG A 389 -12.49 -0.88 -3.48
C ARG A 389 -12.30 0.57 -3.04
N SER A 390 -13.31 1.22 -2.47
CA SER A 390 -13.14 2.55 -1.84
C SER A 390 -12.20 2.54 -0.63
N ARG A 391 -11.79 1.35 -0.16
CA ARG A 391 -10.62 1.18 0.72
C ARG A 391 -9.34 1.79 0.14
N GLY A 392 -9.25 2.01 -1.18
CA GLY A 392 -8.17 2.79 -1.79
C GLY A 392 -8.03 4.20 -1.19
N LEU A 393 -9.11 4.86 -0.75
CA LEU A 393 -9.03 6.15 -0.04
C LEU A 393 -8.38 6.02 1.35
N LEU A 394 -8.49 4.86 2.00
CA LEU A 394 -7.80 4.61 3.26
C LEU A 394 -6.31 4.46 3.00
N ASP A 395 -5.94 3.49 2.16
CA ASP A 395 -4.55 3.13 1.87
C ASP A 395 -3.81 4.29 1.18
N GLY A 396 -4.50 5.03 0.32
CA GLY A 396 -3.97 6.11 -0.50
C GLY A 396 -4.00 7.47 0.16
N PHE A 397 -5.15 7.91 0.69
CA PHE A 397 -5.30 9.26 1.26
C PHE A 397 -5.13 9.29 2.78
N ALA A 398 -5.95 8.52 3.51
CA ALA A 398 -6.03 8.62 4.96
C ALA A 398 -4.70 8.27 5.65
N GLU A 399 -4.00 7.22 5.21
CA GLU A 399 -2.71 6.87 5.80
C GLU A 399 -1.63 7.94 5.63
N GLN A 400 -1.68 8.73 4.55
CA GLN A 400 -0.74 9.82 4.31
C GLN A 400 -1.17 11.10 5.04
N TRP A 401 -2.46 11.45 4.96
CA TRP A 401 -3.01 12.60 5.66
C TRP A 401 -2.84 12.49 7.17
N LEU A 402 -3.09 11.31 7.73
CA LEU A 402 -2.99 11.02 9.16
C LEU A 402 -1.61 10.49 9.59
N SER A 403 -0.63 10.47 8.68
CA SER A 403 0.75 10.01 8.94
C SER A 403 0.87 8.58 9.50
N ILE A 404 -0.12 7.72 9.22
CA ILE A 404 -0.14 6.30 9.64
C ILE A 404 1.04 5.55 9.03
N ARG A 405 1.43 5.85 7.78
CA ARG A 405 2.57 5.18 7.14
C ARG A 405 3.90 5.40 7.88
N SER A 406 4.07 6.58 8.46
CA SER A 406 5.27 6.91 9.25
C SER A 406 5.34 6.13 10.56
N LEU A 407 4.22 5.58 11.04
CA LEU A 407 4.22 4.75 12.23
C LEU A 407 5.03 3.46 12.00
N ALA A 408 5.10 2.93 10.78
CA ALA A 408 5.86 1.70 10.49
C ALA A 408 7.36 1.83 10.82
N THR A 409 7.91 3.05 10.76
CA THR A 409 9.34 3.33 11.00
C THR A 409 9.59 4.11 12.29
N ALA A 410 8.55 4.41 13.08
CA ALA A 410 8.70 5.06 14.37
C ALA A 410 9.42 4.12 15.36
N SER A 411 10.39 4.65 16.11
CA SER A 411 11.19 3.88 17.07
C SER A 411 11.17 4.50 18.47
N PRO A 412 10.04 4.43 19.19
CA PRO A 412 10.01 4.74 20.61
C PRO A 412 11.05 3.90 21.39
N SER A 413 11.72 4.52 22.35
CA SER A 413 12.73 3.89 23.20
C SER A 413 12.08 2.81 24.07
N PRO A 414 12.59 1.56 24.06
CA PRO A 414 12.09 0.50 24.93
C PRO A 414 12.23 0.83 26.43
N ASP A 415 13.21 1.65 26.79
CA ASP A 415 13.43 2.07 28.18
C ASP A 415 12.35 3.05 28.66
N ALA A 416 11.92 3.97 27.78
CA ALA A 416 10.87 4.93 28.08
C ALA A 416 9.45 4.33 27.90
N PHE A 417 9.28 3.46 26.90
CA PHE A 417 7.99 2.92 26.48
C PHE A 417 8.04 1.38 26.39
N PRO A 418 8.22 0.66 27.51
CA PRO A 418 8.43 -0.80 27.50
C PRO A 418 7.23 -1.61 27.00
N THR A 419 6.05 -1.01 26.91
CA THR A 419 4.84 -1.63 26.37
C THR A 419 4.67 -1.46 24.87
N PHE A 420 5.51 -0.64 24.23
CA PHE A 420 5.42 -0.41 22.79
C PHE A 420 6.07 -1.57 22.04
N ASN A 421 5.26 -2.27 21.24
CA ASN A 421 5.66 -3.43 20.45
C ASN A 421 4.92 -3.44 19.10
N ASP A 422 5.23 -4.40 18.24
CA ASP A 422 4.66 -4.45 16.89
C ASP A 422 3.16 -4.77 16.87
N ASP A 423 2.64 -5.52 17.87
CA ASP A 423 1.21 -5.78 18.02
C ASP A 423 0.45 -4.48 18.31
N LEU A 424 0.94 -3.70 19.28
CA LEU A 424 0.37 -2.39 19.59
C LEU A 424 0.47 -1.45 18.39
N ARG A 425 1.61 -1.42 17.71
CA ARG A 425 1.81 -0.61 16.50
C ARG A 425 0.78 -0.96 15.42
N ALA A 426 0.50 -2.24 15.21
CA ALA A 426 -0.52 -2.70 14.27
C ALA A 426 -1.92 -2.24 14.69
N SER A 427 -2.27 -2.38 15.98
CA SER A 427 -3.55 -1.91 16.52
C SER A 427 -3.74 -0.40 16.36
N MET A 428 -2.71 0.42 16.64
CA MET A 428 -2.74 1.87 16.45
C MET A 428 -3.02 2.26 14.99
N ALA A 429 -2.33 1.58 14.06
CA ALA A 429 -2.51 1.82 12.63
C ALA A 429 -3.94 1.47 12.20
N GLU A 430 -4.45 0.32 12.61
CA GLU A 430 -5.78 -0.14 12.22
C GLU A 430 -6.90 0.66 12.89
N GLU A 431 -6.75 1.10 14.15
CA GLU A 431 -7.66 2.07 14.78
C GLU A 431 -7.82 3.32 13.91
N SER A 432 -6.70 3.89 13.47
CA SER A 432 -6.71 5.10 12.65
C SER A 432 -7.36 4.88 11.27
N ARG A 433 -7.22 3.68 10.69
CA ARG A 433 -7.92 3.29 9.45
C ARG A 433 -9.41 3.14 9.67
N LEU A 434 -9.83 2.39 10.70
CA LEU A 434 -11.25 2.20 11.02
C LEU A 434 -11.93 3.51 11.39
N PHE A 435 -11.21 4.40 12.09
CA PHE A 435 -11.66 5.76 12.37
C PHE A 435 -12.05 6.52 11.11
N PHE A 436 -11.16 6.61 10.11
CA PHE A 436 -11.47 7.26 8.83
C PHE A 436 -12.56 6.49 8.05
N GLN A 437 -12.50 5.16 8.06
CA GLN A 437 -13.45 4.30 7.37
C GLN A 437 -14.88 4.53 7.86
N GLU A 438 -15.06 4.80 9.16
CA GLU A 438 -16.36 5.13 9.73
C GLU A 438 -16.98 6.34 9.01
N PHE A 439 -16.22 7.43 8.82
CA PHE A 439 -16.70 8.63 8.12
C PHE A 439 -17.04 8.34 6.65
N LEU A 440 -16.26 7.47 6.00
CA LEU A 440 -16.51 7.07 4.61
C LEU A 440 -17.77 6.21 4.46
N ARG A 441 -18.07 5.34 5.43
CA ARG A 441 -19.14 4.32 5.32
C ARG A 441 -20.48 4.73 5.89
N THR A 442 -20.51 5.67 6.83
CA THR A 442 -21.71 5.93 7.65
C THR A 442 -22.34 7.31 7.44
N ASN A 443 -21.91 8.02 6.39
CA ASN A 443 -22.46 9.32 5.98
C ASN A 443 -22.53 10.35 7.13
N ARG A 444 -21.59 10.28 8.08
CA ARG A 444 -21.49 11.24 9.19
C ARG A 444 -21.01 12.60 8.68
N PRO A 445 -21.52 13.71 9.25
CA PRO A 445 -21.01 15.04 8.93
C PRO A 445 -19.52 15.12 9.17
N LEU A 446 -18.76 15.64 8.20
CA LEU A 446 -17.31 15.76 8.34
C LEU A 446 -16.93 16.74 9.47
N SER A 447 -17.82 17.65 9.85
CA SER A 447 -17.63 18.56 10.98
C SER A 447 -17.44 17.85 12.33
N THR A 448 -17.87 16.59 12.48
CA THR A 448 -17.66 15.82 13.70
C THR A 448 -16.33 15.06 13.70
N PHE A 449 -15.45 15.24 12.70
CA PHE A 449 -14.19 14.51 12.58
C PHE A 449 -13.23 14.77 13.75
N LEU A 450 -13.19 16.00 14.27
CA LEU A 450 -12.30 16.32 15.40
C LEU A 450 -12.79 15.73 16.72
N ALA A 451 -14.11 15.64 16.92
CA ALA A 451 -14.74 15.16 18.15
C ALA A 451 -15.94 14.23 17.88
N PRO A 452 -15.73 13.04 17.30
CA PRO A 452 -16.77 12.04 17.12
C PRO A 452 -17.18 11.36 18.43
N ASP A 453 -18.33 10.69 18.39
CA ASP A 453 -18.92 9.96 19.52
C ASP A 453 -18.43 8.50 19.65
N PHE A 454 -17.42 8.10 18.87
CA PHE A 454 -16.95 6.72 18.79
C PHE A 454 -15.41 6.61 18.79
N ALA A 455 -14.95 5.42 19.16
CA ALA A 455 -13.57 4.97 19.04
C ALA A 455 -13.56 3.48 18.63
N TYR A 456 -12.38 3.00 18.23
CA TYR A 456 -12.13 1.58 17.98
C TYR A 456 -11.08 1.08 18.95
N ILE A 457 -11.29 -0.11 19.52
CA ILE A 457 -10.42 -0.65 20.57
C ILE A 457 -10.27 -2.16 20.43
N ASP A 458 -9.07 -2.66 20.69
CA ASP A 458 -8.78 -4.08 20.88
C ASP A 458 -8.07 -4.29 22.22
N LYS A 459 -7.60 -5.50 22.51
CA LYS A 459 -6.85 -5.79 23.74
C LYS A 459 -5.60 -4.93 23.93
N ASN A 460 -4.89 -4.57 22.86
CA ASN A 460 -3.62 -3.84 22.93
C ASN A 460 -3.87 -2.36 23.23
N LEU A 461 -4.84 -1.77 22.53
CA LEU A 461 -5.26 -0.39 22.76
C LEU A 461 -5.97 -0.24 24.12
N ALA A 462 -6.73 -1.23 24.57
CA ALA A 462 -7.31 -1.21 25.92
C ALA A 462 -6.25 -1.12 27.01
N ALA A 463 -5.15 -1.86 26.86
CA ALA A 463 -4.01 -1.76 27.77
C ALA A 463 -3.30 -0.39 27.68
N LEU A 464 -3.20 0.20 26.48
CA LEU A 464 -2.62 1.53 26.31
C LEU A 464 -3.52 2.65 26.86
N TYR A 465 -4.84 2.52 26.70
CA TYR A 465 -5.84 3.55 26.98
C TYR A 465 -6.41 3.45 28.39
N ASP A 466 -5.91 2.50 29.20
CA ASP A 466 -6.33 2.27 30.59
C ASP A 466 -7.85 1.99 30.69
N VAL A 467 -8.31 1.05 29.86
CA VAL A 467 -9.74 0.65 29.80
C VAL A 467 -9.95 -0.66 30.54
N ASP A 468 -10.70 -0.60 31.64
CA ASP A 468 -11.05 -1.75 32.50
C ASP A 468 -12.16 -2.64 31.89
N LEU A 469 -12.01 -3.03 30.64
CA LEU A 469 -12.90 -3.97 29.93
C LEU A 469 -12.07 -5.04 29.21
N ILE A 470 -12.65 -6.23 29.01
CA ILE A 470 -11.98 -7.34 28.32
C ILE A 470 -12.28 -7.23 26.83
N PHE A 471 -11.23 -7.18 26.01
CA PHE A 471 -11.31 -7.16 24.55
C PHE A 471 -10.53 -8.32 23.93
N GLY A 472 -10.92 -8.70 22.71
CA GLY A 472 -10.21 -9.67 21.89
C GLY A 472 -9.09 -9.06 21.04
N ASP A 473 -8.64 -9.84 20.06
CA ASP A 473 -7.62 -9.42 19.08
C ASP A 473 -8.18 -8.50 17.98
N GLU A 474 -9.50 -8.54 17.76
CA GLU A 474 -10.17 -7.70 16.77
C GLU A 474 -10.59 -6.35 17.35
N LEU A 475 -10.50 -5.30 16.55
CA LEU A 475 -10.96 -3.96 16.91
C LEU A 475 -12.48 -3.89 16.91
N GLU A 476 -13.04 -3.46 18.04
CA GLU A 476 -14.46 -3.26 18.24
C GLU A 476 -14.80 -1.77 18.33
N ARG A 477 -15.92 -1.37 17.71
CA ARG A 477 -16.43 0.00 17.83
C ARG A 477 -17.07 0.20 19.21
N MET A 478 -16.67 1.25 19.92
CA MET A 478 -17.27 1.62 21.20
C MET A 478 -17.57 3.13 21.32
N PRO A 479 -18.52 3.55 22.17
CA PRO A 479 -18.73 4.96 22.47
C PRO A 479 -17.55 5.58 23.25
N VAL A 480 -17.14 6.81 22.89
CA VAL A 480 -16.05 7.53 23.60
C VAL A 480 -16.37 7.84 25.06
N ALA A 481 -17.64 7.82 25.46
CA ALA A 481 -18.05 8.05 26.86
C ALA A 481 -17.49 7.01 27.87
N PHE A 482 -16.98 5.89 27.38
CA PHE A 482 -16.30 4.87 28.19
C PHE A 482 -14.77 5.04 28.22
N LEU A 483 -14.24 6.07 27.55
CA LEU A 483 -12.83 6.37 27.44
C LEU A 483 -12.52 7.70 28.10
N LYS A 484 -11.29 7.84 28.61
CA LYS A 484 -10.75 9.13 29.08
C LYS A 484 -10.23 10.02 27.94
N ARG A 485 -10.59 9.68 26.70
CA ARG A 485 -10.09 10.30 25.46
C ARG A 485 -11.10 10.11 24.33
N GLY A 486 -11.07 10.98 23.31
CA GLY A 486 -11.88 10.79 22.13
C GLY A 486 -11.41 11.59 20.92
N GLY A 487 -11.77 11.08 19.75
CA GLY A 487 -11.63 11.80 18.49
C GLY A 487 -10.25 11.85 17.87
N MET A 488 -10.17 12.62 16.80
CA MET A 488 -8.99 12.65 15.92
C MET A 488 -7.72 13.05 16.69
N LEU A 489 -7.85 13.99 17.62
CA LEU A 489 -6.71 14.50 18.38
C LEU A 489 -6.16 13.50 19.40
N SER A 490 -6.86 12.39 19.62
CA SER A 490 -6.46 11.34 20.55
C SER A 490 -5.99 10.04 19.89
N LEU A 491 -5.89 9.96 18.57
CA LEU A 491 -5.43 8.75 17.90
C LEU A 491 -3.94 8.52 18.18
N SER A 492 -3.61 7.36 18.72
CA SER A 492 -2.26 7.07 19.22
C SER A 492 -1.20 6.95 18.11
N ALA A 493 -1.60 6.57 16.89
CA ALA A 493 -0.70 6.44 15.75
C ALA A 493 0.04 7.75 15.42
N TRP A 494 -0.69 8.84 15.18
CA TRP A 494 -0.07 10.11 14.80
C TRP A 494 0.56 10.81 16.01
N LEU A 495 0.02 10.64 17.23
CA LEU A 495 0.64 11.12 18.46
C LEU A 495 2.03 10.51 18.65
N THR A 496 2.19 9.21 18.33
CA THR A 496 3.49 8.52 18.37
C THR A 496 4.44 9.06 17.31
N VAL A 497 3.98 9.17 16.06
CA VAL A 497 4.79 9.68 14.93
C VAL A 497 5.27 11.13 15.16
N SER A 498 4.46 11.94 15.83
CA SER A 498 4.76 13.33 16.14
C SER A 498 5.45 13.52 17.50
N SER A 499 6.06 12.48 18.07
CA SER A 499 6.83 12.55 19.32
C SER A 499 8.33 12.34 19.11
N ASP A 500 9.11 12.42 20.17
CA ASP A 500 10.51 11.99 20.21
C ASP A 500 10.59 10.55 20.74
N ALA A 501 11.76 9.92 20.61
CA ALA A 501 11.91 8.51 20.99
C ALA A 501 11.68 8.27 22.49
N GLU A 502 11.94 9.26 23.35
CA GLU A 502 11.88 9.11 24.82
C GLU A 502 10.74 9.89 25.47
N HIS A 503 10.09 10.82 24.76
CA HIS A 503 9.09 11.72 25.33
C HIS A 503 8.14 12.30 24.27
N SER A 504 7.01 12.88 24.73
CA SER A 504 6.13 13.68 23.87
C SER A 504 6.85 14.91 23.31
N SER A 505 6.30 15.51 22.25
CA SER A 505 6.90 16.69 21.60
C SER A 505 5.83 17.71 21.19
N PRO A 506 5.56 18.74 22.02
CA PRO A 506 4.59 19.79 21.69
C PRO A 506 4.86 20.45 20.34
N ILE A 507 6.13 20.71 20.04
CA ILE A 507 6.55 21.39 18.80
C ILE A 507 6.16 20.56 17.57
N LYS A 508 6.47 19.25 17.58
CA LYS A 508 6.16 18.36 16.46
C LYS A 508 4.65 18.13 16.32
N ARG A 509 3.93 17.96 17.44
CA ARG A 509 2.46 17.81 17.47
C ARG A 509 1.75 19.06 16.96
N GLY A 510 2.14 20.23 17.45
CA GLY A 510 1.62 21.51 16.99
C GLY A 510 1.88 21.72 15.50
N ARG A 511 3.08 21.36 15.02
CA ARG A 511 3.41 21.44 13.58
C ARG A 511 2.51 20.52 12.76
N TRP A 512 2.30 19.30 13.25
CA TRP A 512 1.43 18.35 12.59
C TRP A 512 0.00 18.88 12.49
N LEU A 513 -0.58 19.43 13.57
CA LEU A 513 -1.90 20.05 13.56
C LEU A 513 -1.99 21.24 12.59
N SER A 514 -1.02 22.15 12.67
CA SER A 514 -0.96 23.36 11.84
C SER A 514 -0.96 23.03 10.36
N ASP A 515 -0.14 22.06 9.93
CA ASP A 515 -0.07 21.63 8.53
C ASP A 515 -1.26 20.76 8.11
N ARG A 516 -1.60 19.73 8.91
CA ARG A 516 -2.52 18.68 8.49
C ARG A 516 -3.99 19.02 8.68
N LEU A 517 -4.33 19.82 9.70
CA LEU A 517 -5.72 20.13 10.05
C LEU A 517 -6.10 21.60 9.83
N LEU A 518 -5.13 22.52 9.87
CA LEU A 518 -5.38 23.96 9.73
C LEU A 518 -4.86 24.54 8.40
N CYS A 519 -3.99 23.82 7.68
CA CYS A 519 -3.37 24.24 6.43
C CYS A 519 -2.60 25.57 6.57
N GLU A 520 -1.99 25.77 7.74
CA GLU A 520 -1.05 26.84 8.05
C GLU A 520 0.35 26.23 8.23
N PRO A 521 1.01 25.80 7.14
CA PRO A 521 2.31 25.15 7.26
C PRO A 521 3.35 26.13 7.80
N VAL A 522 4.12 25.69 8.78
CA VAL A 522 5.20 26.52 9.33
C VAL A 522 6.41 26.49 8.40
N PRO A 523 6.94 27.67 7.99
CA PRO A 523 8.09 27.73 7.10
C PRO A 523 9.32 27.07 7.74
N PRO A 524 10.25 26.53 6.94
CA PRO A 524 11.51 26.06 7.48
C PRO A 524 12.28 27.20 8.17
N PRO A 525 13.06 26.90 9.22
CA PRO A 525 13.87 27.91 9.88
C PRO A 525 14.86 28.56 8.88
N PRO A 526 15.25 29.83 9.08
CA PRO A 526 16.23 30.51 8.23
C PRO A 526 17.51 29.71 8.03
N ALA A 527 18.02 29.69 6.80
CA ALA A 527 19.24 28.95 6.48
C ALA A 527 20.42 29.46 7.31
N GLY A 528 21.14 28.54 7.96
CA GLY A 528 22.28 28.86 8.83
C GLY A 528 21.91 29.26 10.26
N LEU A 529 20.62 29.23 10.63
CA LEU A 529 20.21 29.33 12.03
C LEU A 529 20.74 28.10 12.78
N ALA A 530 21.54 28.31 13.82
CA ALA A 530 21.88 27.26 14.76
C ALA A 530 20.63 26.94 15.59
N ILE A 531 20.09 25.73 15.42
CA ILE A 531 18.99 25.24 16.24
C ILE A 531 19.61 24.60 17.47
N ASP A 532 19.69 25.38 18.55
CA ASP A 532 20.10 24.84 19.85
C ASP A 532 18.97 23.93 20.38
N PRO A 533 19.31 22.80 21.02
CA PRO A 533 18.33 21.99 21.71
C PRO A 533 17.63 22.84 22.78
N LEU A 534 16.38 22.49 23.11
CA LEU A 534 15.67 23.15 24.19
C LEU A 534 16.53 23.16 25.47
N PRO A 535 16.44 24.23 26.29
CA PRO A 535 17.17 24.34 27.55
C PRO A 535 17.05 23.06 28.37
N GLN A 536 18.20 22.47 28.69
CA GLN A 536 18.29 21.23 29.46
C GLN A 536 18.34 21.56 30.95
N GLY A 537 17.53 20.88 31.76
CA GLY A 537 17.47 21.05 33.20
C GLY A 537 16.25 20.32 33.78
N GLU A 538 16.45 19.56 34.86
CA GLU A 538 15.38 18.81 35.55
C GLU A 538 14.38 19.75 36.27
N GLU A 539 14.74 21.02 36.49
CA GLU A 539 13.90 21.98 37.21
C GLU A 539 12.92 22.78 36.32
N LEU A 540 13.04 22.72 34.99
CA LEU A 540 12.15 23.44 34.08
C LEU A 540 11.05 22.53 33.53
N THR A 541 9.81 22.98 33.66
CA THR A 541 8.63 22.38 33.02
C THR A 541 8.71 22.49 31.48
N THR A 542 7.92 21.68 30.77
CA THR A 542 7.79 21.78 29.31
C THR A 542 7.38 23.18 28.87
N ARG A 543 6.43 23.82 29.58
CA ARG A 543 6.02 25.20 29.31
C ARG A 543 7.19 26.18 29.45
N GLU A 544 7.90 26.15 30.57
CA GLU A 544 9.01 27.08 30.81
C GLU A 544 10.13 26.92 29.77
N LYS A 545 10.40 25.69 29.30
CA LYS A 545 11.34 25.43 28.20
C LYS A 545 10.89 26.10 26.90
N LEU A 546 9.61 25.99 26.54
CA LEU A 546 9.04 26.61 25.33
C LEU A 546 8.97 28.13 25.43
N GLU A 547 8.59 28.67 26.59
CA GLU A 547 8.57 30.12 26.83
C GLU A 547 9.97 30.73 26.78
N LEU A 548 10.96 30.04 27.35
CA LEU A 548 12.36 30.44 27.24
C LEU A 548 12.83 30.37 25.79
N HIS A 549 12.45 29.34 25.03
CA HIS A 549 12.76 29.23 23.60
C HIS A 549 12.12 30.37 22.78
N ARG A 550 10.88 30.74 23.09
CA ARG A 550 10.14 31.84 22.47
C ARG A 550 10.58 33.24 22.94
N SER A 551 11.49 33.34 23.91
CA SER A 551 12.08 34.62 24.30
C SER A 551 12.97 35.20 23.19
N ASP A 552 13.49 34.36 22.28
CA ASP A 552 14.12 34.80 21.04
C ASP A 552 13.04 35.15 19.99
N PRO A 553 13.00 36.42 19.50
CA PRO A 553 12.05 36.84 18.48
C PRO A 553 12.08 36.02 17.18
N THR A 554 13.24 35.44 16.84
CA THR A 554 13.44 34.58 15.67
C THR A 554 12.65 33.28 15.83
N CYS A 555 12.76 32.63 16.98
CA CYS A 555 12.04 31.40 17.30
C CYS A 555 10.54 31.65 17.48
N ALA A 556 10.17 32.75 18.16
CA ALA A 556 8.78 33.14 18.37
C ALA A 556 7.99 33.39 17.07
N SER A 557 8.67 33.73 15.98
CA SER A 557 8.02 33.94 14.68
C SER A 557 7.27 32.69 14.20
N CYS A 558 7.81 31.50 14.49
CA CYS A 558 7.25 30.21 14.08
C CYS A 558 6.53 29.50 15.24
N HIS A 559 7.06 29.62 16.46
CA HIS A 559 6.61 28.84 17.62
C HIS A 559 5.36 29.38 18.33
N ARG A 560 4.90 30.60 18.01
CA ARG A 560 3.75 31.22 18.70
C ARG A 560 2.46 30.39 18.63
N LEU A 561 2.14 29.86 17.46
CA LEU A 561 0.97 29.00 17.27
C LEU A 561 1.30 27.53 17.57
N LEU A 562 2.45 27.05 17.11
CA LEU A 562 2.87 25.65 17.25
C LEU A 562 2.88 25.18 18.69
N ASP A 563 3.56 25.93 19.55
CA ASP A 563 3.74 25.52 20.94
C ASP A 563 2.39 25.48 21.65
N VAL A 564 1.51 26.43 21.35
CA VAL A 564 0.15 26.49 21.92
C VAL A 564 -0.67 25.27 21.52
N LEU A 565 -0.73 24.94 20.23
CA LEU A 565 -1.46 23.76 19.73
C LEU A 565 -0.88 22.47 20.30
N GLY A 566 0.45 22.39 20.40
CA GLY A 566 1.15 21.25 20.98
C GLY A 566 0.90 21.04 22.47
N MET A 567 0.88 22.12 23.26
CA MET A 567 0.64 22.07 24.70
C MET A 567 -0.73 21.48 25.04
N GLY A 568 -1.76 21.72 24.21
CA GLY A 568 -3.06 21.07 24.36
C GLY A 568 -3.04 19.55 24.33
N LEU A 569 -1.97 18.95 23.80
CA LEU A 569 -1.82 17.51 23.63
C LEU A 569 -0.84 16.91 24.64
N GLU A 570 -0.26 17.70 25.54
CA GLU A 570 0.71 17.21 26.53
C GLU A 570 0.07 16.29 27.57
N GLN A 571 -1.26 16.16 27.58
CA GLN A 571 -1.98 15.09 28.28
C GLN A 571 -1.61 13.69 27.80
N PHE A 572 -0.99 13.56 26.63
CA PHE A 572 -0.55 12.28 26.08
C PHE A 572 0.98 12.15 26.08
N ASP A 573 1.51 11.00 26.51
CA ASP A 573 2.93 10.67 26.43
C ASP A 573 3.39 10.39 24.99
N GLY A 574 4.66 10.02 24.80
CA GLY A 574 5.27 9.80 23.48
C GLY A 574 4.66 8.67 22.65
N ILE A 575 3.84 7.78 23.23
CA ILE A 575 3.10 6.72 22.51
C ILE A 575 1.59 6.93 22.57
N GLY A 576 1.13 8.09 23.04
CA GLY A 576 -0.26 8.44 23.08
C GLY A 576 -1.02 7.92 24.31
N ARG A 577 -0.37 7.43 25.36
CA ARG A 577 -1.02 7.10 26.64
C ARG A 577 -1.38 8.38 27.40
N VAL A 578 -2.51 8.40 28.11
CA VAL A 578 -2.84 9.52 29.00
C VAL A 578 -1.87 9.56 30.19
N ARG A 579 -1.30 10.73 30.47
CA ARG A 579 -0.41 10.95 31.62
C ARG A 579 -1.24 11.21 32.88
N ASP A 580 -0.88 10.56 33.97
CA ASP A 580 -1.50 10.71 35.29
C ASP A 580 -0.57 11.53 36.20
N GLU A 581 -0.46 12.83 35.91
CA GLU A 581 0.37 13.79 36.64
C GLU A 581 -0.53 14.92 37.21
N GLU A 582 -0.45 15.17 38.52
CA GLU A 582 -1.35 16.10 39.22
C GLU A 582 -1.24 17.56 38.74
N ASP A 583 -0.09 17.99 38.22
CA ASP A 583 0.20 19.37 37.78
C ASP A 583 0.48 19.47 36.26
N LEU A 584 -0.16 18.61 35.47
CA LEU A 584 0.07 18.57 34.03
C LEU A 584 -0.54 19.80 33.33
N ASP A 585 0.33 20.67 32.82
CA ASP A 585 -0.08 21.88 32.14
C ASP A 585 -0.42 21.62 30.66
N THR A 586 -1.69 21.79 30.29
CA THR A 586 -2.19 21.67 28.91
C THR A 586 -2.89 22.92 28.41
N LEU A 587 -2.70 24.05 29.10
CA LEU A 587 -3.33 25.31 28.74
C LEU A 587 -2.76 25.85 27.42
N GLY A 588 -3.62 26.12 26.46
CA GLY A 588 -3.28 26.86 25.25
C GLY A 588 -4.01 28.19 25.21
N GLU A 589 -3.34 29.24 24.70
CA GLU A 589 -3.94 30.54 24.36
C GLU A 589 -3.67 30.84 22.89
N LEU A 590 -4.71 30.76 22.06
CA LEU A 590 -4.66 31.05 20.63
C LEU A 590 -4.34 32.53 20.38
N PRO A 591 -3.82 32.90 19.18
CA PRO A 591 -3.45 34.29 18.87
C PRO A 591 -4.59 35.32 18.96
N ASP A 592 -5.84 34.88 18.93
CA ASP A 592 -7.03 35.70 19.10
C ASP A 592 -7.46 35.87 20.57
N GLY A 593 -6.74 35.24 21.51
CA GLY A 593 -6.99 35.26 22.94
C GLY A 593 -7.94 34.17 23.44
N GLN A 594 -8.44 33.28 22.57
CA GLN A 594 -9.22 32.12 23.01
C GLN A 594 -8.32 31.11 23.74
N THR A 595 -8.77 30.64 24.91
CA THR A 595 -8.04 29.63 25.69
C THR A 595 -8.71 28.26 25.60
N PHE A 596 -7.93 27.19 25.67
CA PHE A 596 -8.38 25.81 25.79
C PHE A 596 -7.49 25.03 26.75
N GLU A 597 -7.99 23.94 27.31
CA GLU A 597 -7.22 23.06 28.20
C GLU A 597 -7.44 21.61 27.78
N GLY A 598 -6.38 20.94 27.35
CA GLY A 598 -6.42 19.57 26.86
C GLY A 598 -6.95 19.41 25.42
N ALA A 599 -6.89 18.18 24.94
CA ALA A 599 -7.12 17.81 23.55
C ALA A 599 -8.59 17.99 23.14
N ASP A 600 -9.54 17.68 24.01
CA ASP A 600 -10.97 17.78 23.72
C ASP A 600 -11.41 19.25 23.59
N ALA A 601 -10.91 20.12 24.49
CA ALA A 601 -11.16 21.55 24.42
C ALA A 601 -10.47 22.19 23.21
N LEU A 602 -9.25 21.73 22.86
CA LEU A 602 -8.56 22.13 21.63
C LEU A 602 -9.39 21.75 20.40
N ALA A 603 -9.89 20.51 20.30
CA ALA A 603 -10.75 20.08 19.20
C ALA A 603 -12.01 20.95 19.08
N ALA A 604 -12.61 21.35 20.20
CA ALA A 604 -13.76 22.26 20.23
C ALA A 604 -13.42 23.72 19.92
N ALA A 605 -12.17 24.15 20.13
CA ALA A 605 -11.70 25.50 19.85
C ALA A 605 -11.35 25.73 18.37
N VAL A 606 -11.09 24.67 17.60
CA VAL A 606 -10.82 24.78 16.16
C VAL A 606 -12.07 25.30 15.43
N ASP A 607 -11.92 26.39 14.68
CA ASP A 607 -12.98 26.90 13.82
C ASP A 607 -13.38 25.83 12.78
N PRO A 608 -14.65 25.37 12.78
CA PRO A 608 -15.13 24.38 11.82
C PRO A 608 -14.92 24.77 10.36
N ALA A 609 -14.95 26.07 10.02
CA ALA A 609 -14.70 26.55 8.67
C ALA A 609 -13.24 26.42 8.27
N VAL A 610 -12.30 26.67 9.19
CA VAL A 610 -10.86 26.47 8.95
C VAL A 610 -10.56 24.99 8.73
N PHE A 611 -11.08 24.11 9.60
CA PHE A 611 -10.93 22.67 9.44
C PHE A 611 -11.55 22.17 8.12
N ALA A 612 -12.79 22.59 7.82
CA ALA A 612 -13.48 22.20 6.59
C ALA A 612 -12.71 22.66 5.35
N ALA A 613 -12.17 23.88 5.35
CA ALA A 613 -11.35 24.39 4.25
C ALA A 613 -10.06 23.57 4.09
N CYS A 614 -9.37 23.26 5.19
CA CYS A 614 -8.13 22.50 5.12
C CYS A 614 -8.34 21.04 4.67
N ALA A 615 -9.32 20.34 5.26
CA ALA A 615 -9.69 18.99 4.85
C ALA A 615 -10.05 18.94 3.35
N THR A 616 -10.82 19.93 2.89
CA THR A 616 -11.15 20.09 1.46
C THR A 616 -9.90 20.30 0.60
N GLN A 617 -8.98 21.17 1.01
CA GLN A 617 -7.71 21.40 0.29
C GLN A 617 -6.87 20.12 0.18
N LYS A 618 -6.69 19.37 1.27
CA LYS A 618 -5.93 18.11 1.26
C LYS A 618 -6.57 17.08 0.33
N LEU A 619 -7.90 16.98 0.32
CA LEU A 619 -8.63 16.11 -0.61
C LEU A 619 -8.48 16.57 -2.07
N PHE A 620 -8.52 17.88 -2.35
CA PHE A 620 -8.28 18.39 -3.70
C PHE A 620 -6.86 18.07 -4.18
N VAL A 621 -5.82 18.31 -3.38
CA VAL A 621 -4.43 17.96 -3.70
C VAL A 621 -4.31 16.50 -4.10
N TYR A 622 -4.84 15.60 -3.26
CA TYR A 622 -4.81 14.16 -3.53
C TYR A 622 -5.61 13.77 -4.77
N SER A 623 -6.83 14.30 -4.94
CA SER A 623 -7.71 13.96 -6.06
C SER A 623 -7.16 14.41 -7.42
N LEU A 624 -6.49 15.57 -7.45
CA LEU A 624 -5.92 16.16 -8.65
C LEU A 624 -4.51 15.61 -8.94
N GLY A 625 -3.79 15.15 -7.91
CA GLY A 625 -2.42 14.65 -8.04
C GLY A 625 -1.43 15.75 -8.43
N ARG A 626 -1.69 17.00 -8.02
CA ARG A 626 -0.87 18.18 -8.28
C ARG A 626 -1.03 19.23 -7.17
N PRO A 627 -0.09 20.18 -7.04
CA PRO A 627 -0.31 21.38 -6.24
C PRO A 627 -1.58 22.13 -6.66
N LEU A 628 -2.24 22.76 -5.69
CA LEU A 628 -3.40 23.63 -5.94
C LEU A 628 -2.93 24.91 -6.63
N GLN A 629 -3.80 25.45 -7.48
CA GLN A 629 -3.60 26.71 -8.20
C GLN A 629 -4.72 27.70 -7.82
N ASP A 630 -4.54 28.98 -8.14
CA ASP A 630 -5.51 30.03 -7.78
C ASP A 630 -6.91 29.76 -8.39
N GLU A 631 -6.96 29.12 -9.56
CA GLU A 631 -8.20 28.74 -10.24
C GLU A 631 -8.99 27.65 -9.50
N ASP A 632 -8.36 26.92 -8.57
CA ASP A 632 -9.04 25.89 -7.77
C ASP A 632 -9.82 26.49 -6.58
N GLN A 633 -9.49 27.73 -6.18
CA GLN A 633 -10.04 28.35 -4.98
C GLN A 633 -11.58 28.48 -5.00
N PRO A 634 -12.26 28.83 -6.12
CA PRO A 634 -13.72 28.84 -6.17
C PRO A 634 -14.35 27.47 -5.91
N SER A 635 -13.75 26.40 -6.45
CA SER A 635 -14.19 25.01 -6.22
C SER A 635 -14.02 24.64 -4.74
N ILE A 636 -12.85 24.93 -4.17
CA ILE A 636 -12.53 24.66 -2.76
C ILE A 636 -13.51 25.38 -1.84
N ASN A 637 -13.75 26.67 -2.05
CA ASN A 637 -14.68 27.47 -1.23
C ASN A 637 -16.12 26.94 -1.30
N THR A 638 -16.55 26.52 -2.48
CA THR A 638 -17.90 25.97 -2.68
C THR A 638 -18.08 24.67 -1.90
N VAL A 639 -17.11 23.75 -2.03
CA VAL A 639 -17.14 22.44 -1.35
C VAL A 639 -17.00 22.61 0.17
N SER A 640 -16.05 23.41 0.64
CA SER A 640 -15.80 23.58 2.07
C SER A 640 -16.98 24.25 2.80
N SER A 641 -17.66 25.20 2.14
CA SER A 641 -18.84 25.86 2.70
C SER A 641 -20.01 24.90 2.92
N ALA A 642 -20.15 23.86 2.08
CA ALA A 642 -21.19 22.85 2.24
C ALA A 642 -21.00 21.99 3.50
N ILE A 643 -19.77 21.75 3.93
CA ILE A 643 -19.48 21.04 5.18
C ILE A 643 -20.06 21.79 6.38
N VAL A 644 -19.79 23.10 6.45
CA VAL A 644 -20.21 23.94 7.58
C VAL A 644 -21.70 24.25 7.53
N ARG A 645 -22.23 24.61 6.35
CA ARG A 645 -23.62 25.06 6.19
C ARG A 645 -24.62 23.91 6.19
N ASP A 646 -24.29 22.83 5.48
CA ASP A 646 -25.23 21.75 5.16
C ASP A 646 -24.94 20.47 5.96
N GLY A 647 -23.86 20.44 6.75
CA GLY A 647 -23.44 19.25 7.50
C GLY A 647 -22.97 18.12 6.58
N ALA A 648 -22.37 18.46 5.43
CA ALA A 648 -21.98 17.49 4.42
C ALA A 648 -21.07 16.39 4.99
N SER A 649 -21.34 15.15 4.59
CA SER A 649 -20.51 14.01 4.95
C SER A 649 -19.22 13.96 4.14
N LEU A 650 -18.28 13.09 4.53
CA LEU A 650 -17.10 12.83 3.71
C LEU A 650 -17.48 12.36 2.30
N THR A 651 -18.50 11.50 2.17
CA THR A 651 -19.01 11.04 0.87
C THR A 651 -19.52 12.19 0.02
N ASP A 652 -20.28 13.12 0.62
CA ASP A 652 -20.80 14.29 -0.10
C ASP A 652 -19.69 15.23 -0.54
N VAL A 653 -18.66 15.43 0.29
CA VAL A 653 -17.46 16.21 -0.05
C VAL A 653 -16.72 15.57 -1.23
N LEU A 654 -16.48 14.26 -1.20
CA LEU A 654 -15.79 13.53 -2.28
C LEU A 654 -16.56 13.64 -3.61
N VAL A 655 -17.88 13.49 -3.57
CA VAL A 655 -18.76 13.67 -4.74
C VAL A 655 -18.70 15.12 -5.24
N ALA A 656 -18.76 16.12 -4.35
CA ALA A 656 -18.69 17.52 -4.73
C ALA A 656 -17.36 17.90 -5.37
N ILE A 657 -16.24 17.31 -4.92
CA ILE A 657 -14.92 17.45 -5.56
C ILE A 657 -14.97 16.90 -6.98
N VAL A 658 -15.49 15.69 -7.17
CA VAL A 658 -15.59 15.05 -8.50
C VAL A 658 -16.44 15.89 -9.46
N LEU A 659 -17.51 16.52 -8.98
CA LEU A 659 -18.39 17.37 -9.79
C LEU A 659 -17.80 18.77 -10.07
N SER A 660 -16.73 19.15 -9.38
CA SER A 660 -16.14 20.49 -9.49
C SER A 660 -15.48 20.73 -10.85
N PRO A 661 -15.42 21.99 -11.30
CA PRO A 661 -14.62 22.36 -12.47
C PRO A 661 -13.16 21.93 -12.35
N SER A 662 -12.54 22.09 -11.18
CA SER A 662 -11.14 21.71 -10.95
C SER A 662 -10.84 20.24 -11.25
N PHE A 663 -11.80 19.35 -10.95
CA PHE A 663 -11.63 17.92 -11.21
C PHE A 663 -11.95 17.54 -12.66
N ARG A 664 -12.98 18.16 -13.25
CA ARG A 664 -13.51 17.82 -14.59
C ARG A 664 -12.76 18.48 -15.73
N LYS A 665 -11.96 19.51 -15.45
CA LYS A 665 -11.20 20.24 -16.45
C LYS A 665 -9.74 19.79 -16.51
N PRO A 666 -9.08 19.98 -17.67
CA PRO A 666 -7.63 20.02 -17.73
C PRO A 666 -7.12 21.03 -16.68
N GLY A 667 -6.05 20.67 -15.96
CA GLY A 667 -5.38 21.66 -15.13
C GLY A 667 -4.89 22.82 -16.02
N PRO A 668 -4.91 24.07 -15.53
CA PRO A 668 -4.26 25.21 -16.17
C PRO A 668 -2.86 24.83 -16.60
N ILE A 669 -2.52 25.09 -17.85
CA ILE A 669 -1.17 24.82 -18.30
C ILE A 669 -0.30 25.90 -17.67
N ASP A 670 0.73 25.50 -16.92
CA ASP A 670 1.63 26.44 -16.26
C ASP A 670 2.06 27.52 -17.27
N GLY A 671 1.53 28.73 -17.10
CA GLY A 671 2.12 29.92 -17.69
C GLY A 671 3.56 29.97 -17.20
N ASP A 672 4.47 30.31 -18.09
CA ASP A 672 5.88 30.47 -17.80
C ASP A 672 6.09 31.10 -16.42
N GLY A 673 6.54 30.30 -15.46
CA GLY A 673 6.91 30.77 -14.14
C GLY A 673 8.01 31.81 -14.28
N SER A 674 7.61 33.08 -14.25
CA SER A 674 8.48 34.26 -14.17
C SER A 674 8.90 34.52 -12.73
#